data_AF-A0A314Y9J6-F1
#
_entry.id   AF-A0A314Y9J6-F1
#
_cell.length_a   1.000
_cell.length_b   1.000
_cell.length_c   1.000
_cell.angle_alpha   90.00
_cell.angle_beta   90.00
_cell.angle_gamma   90.00
#
_symmetry.space_group_name_H-M   'P 1'
#
loop_
_entity.id
_entity.type
_entity.pdbx_description
1 polymer ?
#
loop_
_entity_poly.entity_id
_entity_poly.type
_entity_poly.pdbx_seq_one_letter_code
_entity_poly.pdbx_strand_id
1 'polypeptide(L)'
;MKTIKLQAWDTQFLHKLESLRKIEYDWLWKSLRLSAIGAFVFWGSPTFISVVTFGACMFMGIELTAGRVLSALATFRMLQDPIFNLPDLLSAIAQGKVSADRVASYLQEDEIQQDSIEHVPKDQMEFAIEIENGKFSWDTLSSSITLDSIQLKVKRGMKVAICGTVGSGKSSLLSSILGEIQKVSGTVKISGTKAYVPQSPWILTGNIRENILFGNAYDRARYDRTIKACALEKDFELFSCGDLTEIGERGINMSGGQKQRIQIARAVYQDADIYLLDDPFSAVDAHTGTQLFEDCMMGILREKTILYVTHQVEFLPAADYILVMKDGKIAQAGRFEEILRQNIGFELLVGAHSRALESILTVENTNATSQEHNLSLEITEKEGKLVQDEEREKGSIGKEVYWSYLTTVKGGVLIPIILLAQSSFQILQVASNYWMAWASPPTSETEPKLEMSSILLVYVLLAVGSSLCVLLRSSLVAVAGLSTAQKLFTNMLHSVLRAPMSFFDSTPTGRILNRASTDQSVLDLEMANKLGWCAFSIIQILGTIAVMSQVAWEVFVIFIPVTAVCIWYQQYYIPTARELARLSGIERAPILHHFAESLAGAATIRAFDQKERFSHTNLILIDNHSRPWFHNMSAMEWLSFRLNLLSNFVFAFSLVLLVTLPEGVINPSIAGLA
;
A
#
# COMPACT_ATOMS: atom_id res chain seq x y z
N MET A 1 -17.60 6.70 -0.06
CA MET A 1 -17.86 8.11 -0.40
C MET A 1 -19.28 8.36 -0.91
N LYS A 2 -19.78 7.60 -1.90
CA LYS A 2 -21.13 7.75 -2.49
C LYS A 2 -22.24 7.90 -1.45
N THR A 3 -22.35 6.96 -0.51
CA THR A 3 -23.34 7.00 0.58
C THR A 3 -23.20 8.25 1.47
N ILE A 4 -21.96 8.64 1.79
CA ILE A 4 -21.67 9.82 2.62
C ILE A 4 -22.16 11.09 1.93
N LYS A 5 -21.91 11.24 0.62
CA LYS A 5 -22.39 12.40 -0.15
C LYS A 5 -23.90 12.42 -0.33
N LEU A 6 -24.51 11.27 -0.63
CA LEU A 6 -25.97 11.16 -0.78
C LEU A 6 -26.72 11.53 0.51
N GLN A 7 -26.15 11.19 1.67
CA GLN A 7 -26.72 11.50 2.98
C GLN A 7 -26.24 12.85 3.56
N ALA A 8 -25.41 13.61 2.81
CA ALA A 8 -24.79 14.86 3.27
C ALA A 8 -24.07 14.76 4.63
N TRP A 9 -23.42 13.61 4.89
CA TRP A 9 -22.67 13.36 6.12
C TRP A 9 -21.20 13.80 6.06
N ASP A 10 -20.75 14.34 4.92
CA ASP A 10 -19.37 14.76 4.68
C ASP A 10 -18.86 15.75 5.72
N THR A 11 -19.69 16.69 6.18
CA THR A 11 -19.35 17.64 7.25
C THR A 11 -19.12 16.97 8.62
N GLN A 12 -19.96 15.99 8.98
CA GLN A 12 -19.81 15.25 10.23
C GLN A 12 -18.53 14.39 10.22
N PHE A 13 -18.27 13.72 9.09
CA PHE A 13 -17.04 12.95 8.91
C PHE A 13 -15.79 13.83 8.88
N LEU A 14 -15.87 15.04 8.29
CA LEU A 14 -14.79 16.02 8.32
C LEU A 14 -14.39 16.37 9.76
N HIS A 15 -15.36 16.75 10.60
CA HIS A 15 -15.09 17.08 12.00
C HIS A 15 -14.51 15.90 12.79
N LYS A 16 -14.97 14.68 12.50
CA LYS A 16 -14.41 13.47 13.11
C LYS A 16 -12.96 13.23 12.68
N LEU A 17 -12.63 13.46 11.42
CA LEU A 17 -11.25 13.33 10.93
C LEU A 17 -10.34 14.42 11.49
N GLU A 18 -10.83 15.66 11.62
CA GLU A 18 -10.09 16.76 12.24
C GLU A 18 -9.80 16.50 13.73
N SER A 19 -10.76 15.91 14.46
CA SER A 19 -10.54 15.56 15.87
C SER A 19 -9.51 14.44 16.04
N LEU A 20 -9.55 13.42 15.18
CA LEU A 20 -8.53 12.36 15.15
C LEU A 20 -7.15 12.91 14.78
N ARG A 21 -7.08 13.80 13.79
CA ARG A 21 -5.82 14.45 13.40
C ARG A 21 -5.24 15.31 14.52
N LYS A 22 -6.09 15.93 15.35
CA LYS A 22 -5.63 16.69 16.53
C LYS A 22 -4.96 15.78 17.57
N ILE A 23 -5.55 14.60 17.81
CA ILE A 23 -4.95 13.60 18.71
C ILE A 23 -3.59 13.14 18.17
N GLU A 24 -3.51 12.87 16.87
CA GLU A 24 -2.25 12.50 16.20
C GLU A 24 -1.21 13.62 16.30
N TYR A 25 -1.60 14.87 16.05
CA TYR A 25 -0.74 16.05 16.19
C TYR A 25 -0.11 16.14 17.59
N ASP A 26 -0.90 15.90 18.65
CA ASP A 26 -0.40 15.96 20.04
C ASP A 26 0.65 14.87 20.31
N TRP A 27 0.50 13.68 19.72
CA TRP A 27 1.49 12.61 19.79
C TRP A 27 2.74 12.91 18.97
N LEU A 28 2.57 13.40 17.74
CA LEU A 28 3.67 13.83 16.87
C LEU A 28 4.49 14.95 17.54
N TRP A 29 3.81 15.93 18.16
CA TRP A 29 4.47 16.99 18.90
C TRP A 29 5.30 16.46 20.07
N LYS A 30 4.76 15.52 20.87
CA LYS A 30 5.51 14.87 21.96
C LYS A 30 6.73 14.12 21.42
N SER A 31 6.58 13.38 20.33
CA SER A 31 7.65 12.62 19.68
C SER A 31 8.75 13.53 19.15
N LEU A 32 8.40 14.55 18.35
CA LEU A 32 9.34 15.51 17.79
C LEU A 32 10.06 16.33 18.88
N ARG A 33 9.35 16.68 19.96
CA ARG A 33 9.97 17.34 21.12
C ARG A 33 10.98 16.42 21.82
N LEU A 34 10.65 15.14 22.00
CA LEU A 34 11.58 14.17 22.55
C LEU A 34 12.80 13.98 21.64
N SER A 35 12.60 13.94 20.33
CA SER A 35 13.68 13.91 19.34
C SER A 35 14.58 15.16 19.42
N ALA A 36 14.01 16.36 19.60
CA ALA A 36 14.78 17.58 19.79
C ALA A 36 15.63 17.57 21.08
N ILE A 37 15.08 17.03 22.18
CA ILE A 37 15.83 16.81 23.43
C ILE A 37 16.92 15.75 23.22
N GLY A 38 16.62 14.67 22.50
CA GLY A 38 17.60 13.64 22.14
C GLY A 38 18.77 14.23 21.34
N ALA A 39 18.49 15.10 20.37
CA ALA A 39 19.51 15.82 19.61
C ALA A 39 20.37 16.74 20.49
N PHE A 40 19.78 17.41 21.48
CA PHE A 40 20.52 18.20 22.47
C PHE A 40 21.48 17.33 23.30
N VAL A 41 20.98 16.19 23.80
CA VAL A 41 21.80 15.24 24.58
C VAL A 41 22.91 14.65 23.73
N PHE A 42 22.62 14.29 22.47
CA PHE A 42 23.60 13.86 21.49
C PHE A 42 24.71 14.91 21.35
N TRP A 43 24.41 16.11 20.84
CA TRP A 43 25.45 17.12 20.62
C TRP A 43 26.13 17.63 21.90
N GLY A 44 25.52 17.46 23.07
CA GLY A 44 26.11 17.78 24.38
C GLY A 44 26.96 16.66 25.00
N SER A 45 26.84 15.40 24.57
CA SER A 45 27.48 14.27 25.23
C SER A 45 29.01 14.27 25.16
N PRO A 46 29.69 14.62 24.04
CA PRO A 46 31.14 14.62 23.99
C PRO A 46 31.74 15.62 24.97
N THR A 47 31.10 16.77 25.14
CA THR A 47 31.50 17.81 26.10
C THR A 47 31.45 17.27 27.52
N PHE A 48 30.34 16.63 27.91
CA PHE A 48 30.18 16.07 29.23
C PHE A 48 31.25 15.00 29.52
N ILE A 49 31.47 14.08 28.57
CA ILE A 49 32.50 13.03 28.68
C ILE A 49 33.88 13.68 28.80
N SER A 50 34.19 14.68 27.99
CA SER A 50 35.47 15.40 28.01
C SER A 50 35.76 16.06 29.35
N VAL A 51 34.75 16.71 29.97
CA VAL A 51 34.90 17.34 31.28
C VAL A 51 35.24 16.32 32.36
N VAL A 52 34.52 15.19 32.37
CA VAL A 52 34.76 14.13 33.35
C VAL A 52 36.14 13.51 33.14
N THR A 53 36.52 13.21 31.89
CA THR A 53 37.83 12.60 31.58
C THR A 53 38.99 13.55 31.88
N PHE A 54 38.96 14.78 31.37
CA PHE A 54 40.05 15.73 31.59
C PHE A 54 40.12 16.19 33.05
N GLY A 55 38.97 16.34 33.72
CA GLY A 55 38.91 16.60 35.16
C GLY A 55 39.57 15.48 35.98
N ALA A 56 39.27 14.21 35.68
CA ALA A 56 39.91 13.06 36.34
C ALA A 56 41.43 13.01 36.06
N CYS A 57 41.85 13.27 34.82
CA CYS A 57 43.28 13.36 34.48
C CYS A 57 44.01 14.44 35.28
N MET A 58 43.39 15.61 35.47
CA MET A 58 43.94 16.66 36.32
C MET A 58 44.08 16.23 37.77
N PHE A 59 43.07 15.57 38.35
CA PHE A 59 43.14 15.06 39.72
C PHE A 59 44.23 14.00 39.91
N MET A 60 44.51 13.22 38.87
CA MET A 60 45.55 12.18 38.87
C MET A 60 46.95 12.71 38.52
N GLY A 61 47.10 14.00 38.22
CA GLY A 61 48.39 14.60 37.84
C GLY A 61 48.90 14.20 36.45
N ILE A 62 48.01 13.76 35.55
CA ILE A 62 48.37 13.40 34.17
C ILE A 62 48.45 14.68 33.33
N GLU A 63 49.60 14.92 32.69
CA GLU A 63 49.78 16.07 31.79
C GLU A 63 48.88 15.96 30.53
N LEU A 64 48.07 17.00 30.32
CA LEU A 64 47.18 17.17 29.18
C LEU A 64 47.89 17.99 28.09
N THR A 65 48.40 17.31 27.07
CA THR A 65 48.96 17.95 25.86
C THR A 65 47.88 18.17 24.81
N ALA A 66 48.07 19.15 23.91
CA ALA A 66 47.13 19.45 22.83
C ALA A 66 46.76 18.22 21.98
N GLY A 67 47.76 17.39 21.63
CA GLY A 67 47.55 16.18 20.84
C GLY A 67 46.70 15.12 21.54
N ARG A 68 46.87 14.93 22.87
CA ARG A 68 46.06 13.98 23.66
C ARG A 68 44.60 14.44 23.76
N VAL A 69 44.40 15.74 23.96
CA VAL A 69 43.07 16.36 24.09
C VAL A 69 42.30 16.29 22.77
N LEU A 70 42.92 16.69 21.66
CA LEU A 70 42.28 16.66 20.34
C LEU A 70 41.98 15.22 19.89
N SER A 71 42.89 14.28 20.13
CA SER A 71 42.68 12.85 19.82
C SER A 71 41.55 12.25 20.65
N ALA A 72 41.47 12.58 21.95
CA ALA A 72 40.39 12.13 22.82
C ALA A 72 39.03 12.70 22.37
N LEU A 73 38.96 13.99 22.03
CA LEU A 73 37.75 14.65 21.51
C LEU A 73 37.26 14.01 20.21
N ALA A 74 38.17 13.72 19.27
CA ALA A 74 37.84 13.01 18.03
C ALA A 74 37.30 11.61 18.32
N THR A 75 37.94 10.87 19.24
CA THR A 75 37.51 9.53 19.64
C THR A 75 36.11 9.54 20.29
N PHE A 76 35.83 10.51 21.16
CA PHE A 76 34.50 10.64 21.78
C PHE A 76 33.40 10.92 20.75
N ARG A 77 33.68 11.77 19.75
CA ARG A 77 32.73 12.01 18.66
C ARG A 77 32.51 10.77 17.79
N MET A 78 33.57 10.01 17.48
CA MET A 78 33.44 8.76 16.71
C MET A 78 32.65 7.69 17.46
N LEU A 79 32.79 7.60 18.79
CA LEU A 79 32.08 6.61 19.60
C LEU A 79 30.59 6.97 19.80
N GLN A 80 30.24 8.25 19.66
CA GLN A 80 28.91 8.77 19.87
C GLN A 80 27.87 8.17 18.91
N ASP A 81 28.15 8.14 17.60
CA ASP A 81 27.21 7.66 16.59
C ASP A 81 26.76 6.20 16.84
N PRO A 82 27.67 5.22 17.05
CA PRO A 82 27.27 3.86 17.41
C PRO A 82 26.44 3.76 18.70
N ILE A 83 26.77 4.55 19.73
CA ILE A 83 26.07 4.50 21.03
C ILE A 83 24.62 4.95 20.87
N PHE A 84 24.37 6.04 20.14
CA PHE A 84 23.02 6.58 19.98
C PHE A 84 22.17 5.82 18.96
N ASN A 85 22.78 5.11 18.01
CA ASN A 85 22.07 4.25 17.06
C ASN A 85 21.72 2.85 17.63
N LEU A 86 22.31 2.44 18.75
CA LEU A 86 22.09 1.12 19.36
C LEU A 86 20.62 0.87 19.76
N PRO A 87 19.88 1.83 20.38
CA PRO A 87 18.46 1.63 20.70
C PRO A 87 17.59 1.41 19.46
N ASP A 88 17.88 2.10 18.36
CA ASP A 88 17.13 1.93 17.10
C ASP A 88 17.34 0.54 16.50
N LEU A 89 18.57 0.01 16.59
CA LEU A 89 18.86 -1.37 16.20
C LEU A 89 18.07 -2.38 17.06
N LEU A 90 18.03 -2.20 18.38
CA LEU A 90 17.26 -3.05 19.28
C LEU A 90 15.76 -2.99 18.97
N SER A 91 15.24 -1.80 18.67
CA SER A 91 13.86 -1.58 18.24
C SER A 91 13.56 -2.30 16.92
N ALA A 92 14.46 -2.20 15.93
CA ALA A 92 14.32 -2.87 14.64
C ALA A 92 14.32 -4.40 14.77
N ILE A 93 15.18 -4.95 15.64
CA ILE A 93 15.19 -6.39 15.95
C ILE A 93 13.86 -6.82 16.60
N ALA A 94 13.36 -6.05 17.57
CA ALA A 94 12.10 -6.35 18.23
C ALA A 94 10.91 -6.31 17.25
N GLN A 95 10.83 -5.28 16.40
CA GLN A 95 9.81 -5.16 15.35
C GLN A 95 9.93 -6.26 14.29
N GLY A 96 11.16 -6.63 13.93
CA GLY A 96 11.48 -7.72 13.02
C GLY A 96 10.96 -9.06 13.56
N LYS A 97 11.20 -9.34 14.84
CA LYS A 97 10.68 -10.52 15.52
C LYS A 97 9.15 -10.57 15.48
N VAL A 98 8.47 -9.50 15.90
CA VAL A 98 6.99 -9.46 15.90
C VAL A 98 6.42 -9.64 14.48
N SER A 99 7.08 -9.09 13.47
CA SER A 99 6.64 -9.26 12.07
C SER A 99 6.88 -10.68 11.56
N ALA A 100 8.01 -11.29 11.91
CA ALA A 100 8.30 -12.69 11.61
C ALA A 100 7.30 -13.63 12.30
N ASP A 101 6.98 -13.39 13.57
CA ASP A 101 6.00 -14.17 14.33
C ASP A 101 4.61 -14.11 13.65
N ARG A 102 4.17 -12.92 13.22
CA ARG A 102 2.89 -12.77 12.48
C ARG A 102 2.87 -13.55 11.17
N VAL A 103 3.95 -13.49 10.40
CA VAL A 103 4.07 -14.24 9.13
C VAL A 103 4.09 -15.74 9.41
N ALA A 104 4.84 -16.17 10.42
CA ALA A 104 4.90 -17.58 10.82
C ALA A 104 3.53 -18.11 11.26
N SER A 105 2.79 -17.35 12.08
CA SER A 105 1.41 -17.71 12.46
C SER A 105 0.50 -17.82 11.25
N TYR A 106 0.56 -16.87 10.31
CA TYR A 106 -0.25 -16.93 9.09
C TYR A 106 0.09 -18.14 8.21
N LEU A 107 1.36 -18.49 8.07
CA LEU A 107 1.80 -19.66 7.30
C LEU A 107 1.48 -21.01 7.99
N GLN A 108 1.11 -20.99 9.27
CA GLN A 108 0.70 -22.16 10.05
C GLN A 108 -0.82 -22.33 10.14
N GLU A 109 -1.60 -21.41 9.58
CA GLU A 109 -3.06 -21.54 9.49
C GLU A 109 -3.45 -22.79 8.70
N ASP A 110 -4.60 -23.37 9.06
CA ASP A 110 -5.08 -24.60 8.44
C ASP A 110 -5.37 -24.39 6.94
N GLU A 111 -4.81 -25.27 6.10
CA GLU A 111 -5.10 -25.28 4.66
C GLU A 111 -6.44 -25.98 4.35
N ILE A 112 -7.01 -25.63 3.19
CA ILE A 112 -8.18 -26.32 2.67
C ILE A 112 -7.83 -27.79 2.42
N GLN A 113 -8.64 -28.71 2.93
CA GLN A 113 -8.45 -30.16 2.77
C GLN A 113 -8.44 -30.55 1.28
N GLN A 114 -7.30 -31.04 0.79
CA GLN A 114 -7.14 -31.50 -0.59
C GLN A 114 -8.04 -32.70 -0.90
N ASP A 115 -8.33 -33.54 0.10
CA ASP A 115 -9.18 -34.73 -0.02
C ASP A 115 -10.67 -34.46 0.25
N SER A 116 -11.08 -33.19 0.29
CA SER A 116 -12.49 -32.81 0.47
C SER A 116 -13.36 -33.35 -0.68
N ILE A 117 -12.83 -33.36 -1.91
CA ILE A 117 -13.51 -33.82 -3.12
C ILE A 117 -12.69 -34.91 -3.80
N GLU A 118 -13.34 -36.02 -4.12
CA GLU A 118 -12.79 -37.07 -4.96
C GLU A 118 -13.13 -36.79 -6.43
N HIS A 119 -12.11 -36.53 -7.25
CA HIS A 119 -12.28 -36.31 -8.68
C HIS A 119 -12.30 -37.65 -9.43
N VAL A 120 -13.45 -38.00 -10.01
CA VAL A 120 -13.66 -39.28 -10.69
C VAL A 120 -13.72 -39.08 -12.21
N PRO A 121 -12.97 -39.85 -13.01
CA PRO A 121 -13.02 -39.77 -14.47
C PRO A 121 -14.42 -39.98 -15.04
N LYS A 122 -14.67 -39.40 -16.21
CA LYS A 122 -16.00 -39.39 -16.83
C LYS A 122 -16.57 -40.79 -17.13
N ASP A 123 -15.70 -41.78 -17.30
CA ASP A 123 -16.09 -43.13 -17.71
C ASP A 123 -16.48 -44.03 -16.52
N GLN A 124 -16.18 -43.62 -15.30
CA GLN A 124 -16.33 -44.44 -14.08
C GLN A 124 -17.53 -44.03 -13.22
N MET A 125 -18.21 -42.94 -13.57
CA MET A 125 -19.29 -42.36 -12.78
C MET A 125 -20.47 -41.94 -13.67
N GLU A 126 -21.66 -42.47 -13.38
CA GLU A 126 -22.91 -42.10 -14.07
C GLU A 126 -23.34 -40.66 -13.73
N PHE A 127 -23.06 -40.24 -12.49
CA PHE A 127 -23.43 -38.93 -11.97
C PHE A 127 -22.31 -37.90 -12.20
N ALA A 128 -22.69 -36.63 -12.40
CA ALA A 128 -21.76 -35.52 -12.45
C ALA A 128 -21.31 -35.10 -11.04
N ILE A 129 -22.25 -35.13 -10.08
CA ILE A 129 -22.02 -34.80 -8.67
C ILE A 129 -22.73 -35.87 -7.83
N GLU A 130 -22.01 -36.42 -6.86
CA GLU A 130 -22.56 -37.34 -5.86
C GLU A 130 -22.05 -36.95 -4.47
N ILE A 131 -22.99 -36.71 -3.55
CA ILE A 131 -22.73 -36.46 -2.13
C ILE A 131 -23.47 -37.53 -1.34
N GLU A 132 -22.74 -38.31 -0.54
CA GLU A 132 -23.32 -39.33 0.33
C GLU A 132 -23.09 -39.00 1.80
N ASN A 133 -24.18 -38.78 2.54
CA ASN A 133 -24.19 -38.41 3.97
C ASN A 133 -23.17 -37.31 4.31
N GLY A 134 -23.06 -36.29 3.45
CA GLY A 134 -22.09 -35.21 3.60
C GLY A 134 -22.41 -34.31 4.78
N LYS A 135 -21.43 -34.12 5.68
CA LYS A 135 -21.48 -33.14 6.77
C LYS A 135 -20.38 -32.11 6.59
N PHE A 136 -20.73 -30.84 6.60
CA PHE A 136 -19.80 -29.74 6.32
C PHE A 136 -19.88 -28.64 7.37
N SER A 137 -18.73 -28.03 7.66
CA SER A 137 -18.63 -26.89 8.58
C SER A 137 -17.62 -25.86 8.07
N TRP A 138 -17.93 -24.59 8.23
CA TRP A 138 -16.99 -23.49 7.98
C TRP A 138 -15.93 -23.39 9.09
N ASP A 139 -16.29 -23.79 10.30
CA ASP A 139 -15.40 -23.79 11.47
C ASP A 139 -15.39 -25.19 12.09
N THR A 140 -14.23 -25.84 12.07
CA THR A 140 -14.00 -27.17 12.65
C THR A 140 -13.98 -27.17 14.18
N LEU A 141 -13.71 -26.02 14.79
CA LEU A 141 -13.69 -25.87 16.25
C LEU A 141 -15.12 -25.68 16.79
N SER A 142 -16.01 -25.12 15.98
CA SER A 142 -17.42 -25.00 16.33
C SER A 142 -18.13 -26.36 16.28
N SER A 143 -18.96 -26.64 17.29
CA SER A 143 -19.82 -27.83 17.31
C SER A 143 -21.02 -27.72 16.36
N SER A 144 -21.23 -26.55 15.75
CA SER A 144 -22.34 -26.28 14.83
C SER A 144 -22.01 -26.73 13.41
N ILE A 145 -22.65 -27.81 12.98
CA ILE A 145 -22.59 -28.28 11.60
C ILE A 145 -23.42 -27.32 10.72
N THR A 146 -22.81 -26.78 9.66
CA THR A 146 -23.49 -25.86 8.73
C THR A 146 -24.40 -26.62 7.77
N LEU A 147 -23.93 -27.76 7.27
CA LEU A 147 -24.71 -28.65 6.40
C LEU A 147 -24.67 -30.06 6.97
N ASP A 148 -25.83 -30.61 7.28
CA ASP A 148 -25.92 -31.90 7.98
C ASP A 148 -26.66 -32.94 7.13
N SER A 149 -25.97 -34.07 6.91
CA SER A 149 -26.52 -35.26 6.27
C SER A 149 -27.07 -34.97 4.87
N ILE A 150 -26.29 -34.25 4.06
CA ILE A 150 -26.62 -33.93 2.68
C ILE A 150 -26.49 -35.19 1.81
N GLN A 151 -27.57 -35.52 1.10
CA GLN A 151 -27.62 -36.59 0.11
C GLN A 151 -28.02 -35.99 -1.24
N LEU A 152 -27.13 -36.07 -2.22
CA LEU A 152 -27.36 -35.47 -3.54
C LEU A 152 -26.76 -36.34 -4.65
N LYS A 153 -27.54 -36.63 -5.69
CA LYS A 153 -27.06 -37.29 -6.91
C LYS A 153 -27.56 -36.52 -8.12
N VAL A 154 -26.65 -35.96 -8.91
CA VAL A 154 -26.96 -35.14 -10.10
C VAL A 154 -26.45 -35.84 -11.34
N LYS A 155 -27.34 -36.14 -12.29
CA LYS A 155 -26.97 -36.73 -13.58
C LYS A 155 -26.40 -35.67 -14.53
N ARG A 156 -25.64 -36.10 -15.54
CA ARG A 156 -25.11 -35.18 -16.56
C ARG A 156 -26.24 -34.56 -17.38
N GLY A 157 -26.12 -33.27 -17.67
CA GLY A 157 -27.13 -32.51 -18.45
C GLY A 157 -28.38 -32.11 -17.67
N MET A 158 -28.41 -32.42 -16.36
CA MET A 158 -29.51 -32.13 -15.45
C MET A 158 -29.44 -30.68 -14.95
N LYS A 159 -30.58 -29.99 -14.92
CA LYS A 159 -30.74 -28.67 -14.33
C LYS A 159 -31.38 -28.82 -12.95
N VAL A 160 -30.65 -28.43 -11.91
CA VAL A 160 -31.06 -28.53 -10.52
C VAL A 160 -31.23 -27.14 -9.95
N ALA A 161 -32.46 -26.80 -9.53
CA ALA A 161 -32.73 -25.55 -8.82
C ALA A 161 -32.62 -25.75 -7.30
N ILE A 162 -32.02 -24.78 -6.61
CA ILE A 162 -31.89 -24.79 -5.16
C ILE A 162 -32.65 -23.59 -4.59
N CYS A 163 -33.66 -23.84 -3.77
CA CYS A 163 -34.49 -22.80 -3.15
C CYS A 163 -34.60 -23.01 -1.64
N GLY A 164 -34.99 -21.96 -0.91
CA GLY A 164 -35.14 -22.00 0.54
C GLY A 164 -35.04 -20.62 1.18
N THR A 165 -35.32 -20.54 2.47
CA THR A 165 -35.25 -19.28 3.22
C THR A 165 -33.84 -18.68 3.22
N VAL A 166 -33.74 -17.39 3.51
CA VAL A 166 -32.43 -16.72 3.68
C VAL A 166 -31.70 -17.39 4.85
N GLY A 167 -30.41 -17.68 4.67
CA GLY A 167 -29.60 -18.37 5.68
C GLY A 167 -29.78 -19.88 5.79
N SER A 168 -30.53 -20.54 4.89
CA SER A 168 -30.78 -21.99 4.96
C SER A 168 -29.60 -22.90 4.53
N GLY A 169 -28.48 -22.32 4.08
CA GLY A 169 -27.29 -23.07 3.64
C GLY A 169 -27.10 -23.24 2.13
N LYS A 170 -27.88 -22.53 1.30
CA LYS A 170 -27.84 -22.64 -0.19
C LYS A 170 -26.44 -22.40 -0.79
N SER A 171 -25.84 -21.25 -0.51
CA SER A 171 -24.48 -20.94 -0.97
C SER A 171 -23.45 -21.89 -0.37
N SER A 172 -23.61 -22.30 0.90
CA SER A 172 -22.74 -23.31 1.53
C SER A 172 -22.78 -24.66 0.80
N LEU A 173 -23.92 -25.06 0.23
CA LEU A 173 -24.04 -26.28 -0.56
C LEU A 173 -23.27 -26.17 -1.89
N LEU A 174 -23.27 -25.01 -2.54
CA LEU A 174 -22.41 -24.80 -3.71
C LEU A 174 -20.93 -24.81 -3.31
N SER A 175 -20.57 -24.18 -2.19
CA SER A 175 -19.21 -24.18 -1.65
C SER A 175 -18.71 -25.60 -1.29
N SER A 176 -19.58 -26.52 -0.86
CA SER A 176 -19.18 -27.92 -0.60
C SER A 176 -18.88 -28.69 -1.88
N ILE A 177 -19.54 -28.37 -2.98
CA ILE A 177 -19.25 -28.92 -4.31
C ILE A 177 -17.99 -28.26 -4.91
N LEU A 178 -17.69 -27.02 -4.56
CA LEU A 178 -16.45 -26.37 -4.96
C LEU A 178 -15.22 -26.91 -4.21
N GLY A 179 -15.40 -27.32 -2.96
CA GLY A 179 -14.33 -27.76 -2.05
C GLY A 179 -13.86 -26.65 -1.12
N GLU A 180 -14.69 -25.62 -0.93
CA GLU A 180 -14.37 -24.40 -0.18
C GLU A 180 -14.73 -24.50 1.31
N ILE A 181 -15.59 -25.44 1.68
CA ILE A 181 -16.00 -25.73 3.05
C ILE A 181 -15.44 -27.08 3.50
N GLN A 182 -15.00 -27.19 4.75
CA GLN A 182 -14.39 -28.41 5.24
C GLN A 182 -15.43 -29.54 5.39
N LYS A 183 -15.03 -30.75 4.96
CA LYS A 183 -15.83 -31.96 5.04
C LYS A 183 -15.52 -32.68 6.36
N VAL A 184 -16.51 -32.76 7.25
CA VAL A 184 -16.38 -33.46 8.55
C VAL A 184 -16.60 -34.96 8.37
N SER A 185 -17.60 -35.34 7.57
CA SER A 185 -17.90 -36.75 7.25
C SER A 185 -18.63 -36.88 5.92
N GLY A 186 -18.68 -38.10 5.39
CA GLY A 186 -19.34 -38.42 4.12
C GLY A 186 -18.38 -38.36 2.93
N THR A 187 -18.91 -38.56 1.74
CA THR A 187 -18.14 -38.57 0.48
C THR A 187 -18.70 -37.53 -0.49
N VAL A 188 -17.80 -36.89 -1.24
CA VAL A 188 -18.15 -35.95 -2.32
C VAL A 188 -17.35 -36.37 -3.54
N LYS A 189 -18.05 -36.78 -4.60
CA LYS A 189 -17.47 -37.20 -5.87
C LYS A 189 -17.92 -36.27 -6.97
N ILE A 190 -16.97 -35.81 -7.78
CA ILE A 190 -17.25 -34.89 -8.90
C ILE A 190 -16.57 -35.40 -10.16
N SER A 191 -17.29 -35.35 -11.27
CA SER A 191 -16.81 -35.78 -12.58
C SER A 191 -16.98 -34.67 -13.63
N GLY A 192 -15.86 -34.04 -13.99
CA GLY A 192 -15.81 -32.97 -14.98
C GLY A 192 -15.25 -31.64 -14.45
N THR A 193 -15.14 -30.68 -15.36
CA THR A 193 -14.70 -29.30 -15.05
C THR A 193 -15.84 -28.45 -14.48
N LYS A 194 -15.50 -27.47 -13.65
CA LYS A 194 -16.46 -26.61 -12.93
C LYS A 194 -16.37 -25.16 -13.43
N ALA A 195 -17.51 -24.48 -13.49
CA ALA A 195 -17.60 -23.04 -13.61
C ALA A 195 -18.46 -22.49 -12.47
N TYR A 196 -18.06 -21.35 -11.91
CA TYR A 196 -18.71 -20.77 -10.74
C TYR A 196 -19.08 -19.31 -10.97
N VAL A 197 -20.31 -18.96 -10.61
CA VAL A 197 -20.82 -17.58 -10.56
C VAL A 197 -21.26 -17.31 -9.11
N PRO A 198 -20.44 -16.63 -8.29
CA PRO A 198 -20.83 -16.24 -6.93
C PRO A 198 -21.95 -15.20 -6.91
N GLN A 199 -22.65 -15.12 -5.78
CA GLN A 199 -23.73 -14.16 -5.53
C GLN A 199 -23.26 -12.69 -5.59
N SER A 200 -22.04 -12.41 -5.12
CA SER A 200 -21.42 -11.09 -5.26
C SER A 200 -20.48 -11.09 -6.47
N PRO A 201 -20.74 -10.26 -7.50
CA PRO A 201 -19.91 -10.22 -8.69
C PRO A 201 -18.45 -9.89 -8.40
N TRP A 202 -17.56 -10.68 -9.00
CA TRP A 202 -16.12 -10.47 -8.95
C TRP A 202 -15.56 -10.25 -10.35
N ILE A 203 -15.17 -9.01 -10.62
CA ILE A 203 -14.65 -8.52 -11.90
C ILE A 203 -13.21 -8.05 -11.68
N LEU A 204 -12.31 -8.49 -12.56
CA LEU A 204 -10.90 -8.09 -12.58
C LEU A 204 -10.76 -6.71 -13.22
N THR A 205 -9.76 -5.96 -12.78
CA THR A 205 -9.31 -4.75 -13.46
C THR A 205 -8.65 -5.11 -14.78
N GLY A 206 -8.89 -4.31 -15.81
CA GLY A 206 -8.50 -4.60 -17.20
C GLY A 206 -9.70 -4.49 -18.13
N ASN A 207 -9.59 -4.97 -19.37
CA ASN A 207 -10.69 -4.85 -20.32
C ASN A 207 -11.80 -5.90 -20.10
N ILE A 208 -13.03 -5.59 -20.57
CA ILE A 208 -14.19 -6.49 -20.45
C ILE A 208 -13.95 -7.81 -21.17
N ARG A 209 -13.32 -7.77 -22.35
CA ARG A 209 -13.00 -8.97 -23.13
C ARG A 209 -12.13 -9.96 -22.33
N GLU A 210 -11.03 -9.53 -21.74
CA GLU A 210 -10.13 -10.34 -20.91
C GLU A 210 -10.83 -10.88 -19.67
N ASN A 211 -11.75 -10.10 -19.11
CA ASN A 211 -12.60 -10.57 -18.02
C ASN A 211 -13.48 -11.75 -18.43
N ILE A 212 -14.05 -11.73 -19.63
CA ILE A 212 -14.89 -12.82 -20.16
C ILE A 212 -14.03 -14.02 -20.60
N LEU A 213 -12.90 -13.76 -21.28
CA LEU A 213 -11.98 -14.81 -21.72
C LEU A 213 -11.31 -15.55 -20.55
N PHE A 214 -10.97 -14.81 -19.50
CA PHE A 214 -10.39 -15.30 -18.25
C PHE A 214 -9.17 -16.24 -18.40
N GLY A 215 -8.35 -15.99 -19.42
CA GLY A 215 -7.15 -16.79 -19.75
C GLY A 215 -7.32 -17.75 -20.92
N ASN A 216 -8.54 -17.94 -21.43
CA ASN A 216 -8.78 -18.74 -22.64
C ASN A 216 -8.45 -17.96 -23.92
N ALA A 217 -8.19 -18.68 -25.00
CA ALA A 217 -7.99 -18.10 -26.32
C ALA A 217 -9.28 -17.40 -26.82
N TYR A 218 -9.11 -16.30 -27.57
CA TYR A 218 -10.21 -15.57 -28.19
C TYR A 218 -10.70 -16.31 -29.45
N ASP A 219 -11.93 -16.83 -29.40
CA ASP A 219 -12.67 -17.38 -30.53
C ASP A 219 -13.88 -16.47 -30.78
N ARG A 220 -13.85 -15.76 -31.91
CA ARG A 220 -14.87 -14.79 -32.28
C ARG A 220 -16.27 -15.41 -32.35
N ALA A 221 -16.42 -16.57 -32.98
CA ALA A 221 -17.74 -17.18 -33.18
C ALA A 221 -18.35 -17.67 -31.86
N ARG A 222 -17.50 -18.13 -30.94
CA ARG A 222 -17.93 -18.49 -29.59
C ARG A 222 -18.24 -17.26 -28.74
N TYR A 223 -17.37 -16.25 -28.80
CA TYR A 223 -17.52 -15.01 -28.05
C TYR A 223 -18.81 -14.29 -28.42
N ASP A 224 -19.08 -14.08 -29.71
CA ASP A 224 -20.28 -13.40 -30.20
C ASP A 224 -21.56 -14.13 -29.76
N ARG A 225 -21.56 -15.47 -29.78
CA ARG A 225 -22.67 -16.29 -29.25
C ARG A 225 -22.88 -16.08 -27.75
N THR A 226 -21.79 -16.06 -26.97
CA THR A 226 -21.85 -15.83 -25.52
C THR A 226 -22.37 -14.43 -25.20
N ILE A 227 -21.89 -13.38 -25.88
CA ILE A 227 -22.33 -12.00 -25.66
C ILE A 227 -23.82 -11.85 -25.94
N LYS A 228 -24.31 -12.43 -27.04
CA LYS A 228 -25.73 -12.40 -27.39
C LYS A 228 -26.60 -13.10 -26.35
N ALA A 229 -26.25 -14.33 -25.97
CA ALA A 229 -27.01 -15.09 -24.97
C ALA A 229 -26.97 -14.48 -23.57
N CYS A 230 -25.91 -13.73 -23.26
CA CYS A 230 -25.80 -12.99 -22.00
C CYS A 230 -26.41 -11.58 -22.06
N ALA A 231 -27.12 -11.22 -23.13
CA ALA A 231 -27.75 -9.91 -23.32
C ALA A 231 -26.80 -8.71 -23.12
N LEU A 232 -25.53 -8.86 -23.51
CA LEU A 232 -24.50 -7.83 -23.33
C LEU A 232 -24.36 -6.88 -24.53
N GLU A 233 -25.02 -7.15 -25.66
CA GLU A 233 -24.92 -6.34 -26.89
C GLU A 233 -25.27 -4.87 -26.64
N LYS A 234 -26.40 -4.60 -25.98
CA LYS A 234 -26.84 -3.24 -25.62
C LYS A 234 -25.89 -2.56 -24.62
N ASP A 235 -25.29 -3.32 -23.71
CA ASP A 235 -24.31 -2.76 -22.77
C ASP A 235 -23.04 -2.32 -23.50
N PHE A 236 -22.60 -3.08 -24.50
CA PHE A 236 -21.40 -2.75 -25.28
C PHE A 236 -21.60 -1.52 -26.17
N GLU A 237 -22.81 -1.27 -26.67
CA GLU A 237 -23.14 -0.03 -27.38
C GLU A 237 -23.04 1.21 -26.47
N LEU A 238 -23.32 1.04 -25.17
CA LEU A 238 -23.23 2.12 -24.19
C LEU A 238 -21.81 2.34 -23.66
N PHE A 239 -20.94 1.33 -23.75
CA PHE A 239 -19.55 1.46 -23.32
C PHE A 239 -18.73 2.26 -24.34
N SER A 240 -17.86 3.15 -23.84
CA SER A 240 -17.06 4.07 -24.66
C SER A 240 -16.20 3.38 -25.72
N CYS A 241 -15.74 2.15 -25.46
CA CYS A 241 -14.96 1.34 -26.39
C CYS A 241 -15.49 -0.10 -26.49
N GLY A 242 -16.80 -0.31 -26.32
CA GLY A 242 -17.39 -1.65 -26.35
C GLY A 242 -16.75 -2.60 -25.35
N ASP A 243 -16.35 -3.79 -25.82
CA ASP A 243 -15.72 -4.84 -25.02
C ASP A 243 -14.24 -4.60 -24.66
N LEU A 244 -13.60 -3.60 -25.29
CA LEU A 244 -12.24 -3.16 -24.97
C LEU A 244 -12.20 -2.07 -23.89
N THR A 245 -13.36 -1.63 -23.42
CA THR A 245 -13.45 -0.64 -22.34
C THR A 245 -12.77 -1.14 -21.08
N GLU A 246 -11.88 -0.32 -20.50
CA GLU A 246 -11.18 -0.67 -19.27
C GLU A 246 -12.09 -0.54 -18.05
N ILE A 247 -12.15 -1.64 -17.29
CA ILE A 247 -12.84 -1.75 -16.02
C ILE A 247 -11.88 -1.31 -14.91
N GLY A 248 -12.27 -0.29 -14.15
CA GLY A 248 -11.53 0.13 -12.95
C GLY A 248 -11.69 -0.83 -11.77
N GLU A 249 -10.98 -0.56 -10.68
CA GLU A 249 -10.95 -1.40 -9.48
C GLU A 249 -12.37 -1.81 -9.01
N ARG A 250 -12.61 -3.13 -8.89
CA ARG A 250 -13.91 -3.75 -8.52
C ARG A 250 -15.09 -3.38 -9.45
N GLY A 251 -14.81 -2.92 -10.67
CA GLY A 251 -15.81 -2.50 -11.65
C GLY A 251 -16.66 -1.33 -11.18
N ILE A 252 -16.09 -0.35 -10.48
CA ILE A 252 -16.85 0.80 -9.93
C ILE A 252 -17.72 1.52 -10.98
N ASN A 253 -17.31 1.45 -12.25
CA ASN A 253 -17.96 2.10 -13.38
C ASN A 253 -19.18 1.34 -13.96
N MET A 254 -19.57 0.21 -13.35
CA MET A 254 -20.61 -0.68 -13.89
C MET A 254 -21.79 -0.83 -12.94
N SER A 255 -22.98 -1.02 -13.51
CA SER A 255 -24.17 -1.38 -12.73
C SER A 255 -24.07 -2.80 -12.17
N GLY A 256 -24.84 -3.11 -11.11
CA GLY A 256 -24.87 -4.46 -10.53
C GLY A 256 -25.24 -5.53 -11.57
N GLY A 257 -26.29 -5.26 -12.36
CA GLY A 257 -26.74 -6.17 -13.43
C GLY A 257 -25.68 -6.38 -14.52
N GLN A 258 -24.95 -5.34 -14.91
CA GLN A 258 -23.86 -5.47 -15.89
C GLN A 258 -22.72 -6.35 -15.37
N LYS A 259 -22.30 -6.18 -14.10
CA LYS A 259 -21.28 -7.04 -13.49
C LYS A 259 -21.73 -8.50 -13.45
N GLN A 260 -22.99 -8.73 -13.11
CA GLN A 260 -23.58 -10.06 -13.07
C GLN A 260 -23.55 -10.72 -14.46
N ARG A 261 -23.98 -9.99 -15.51
CA ARG A 261 -23.97 -10.48 -16.90
C ARG A 261 -22.57 -10.82 -17.39
N ILE A 262 -21.56 -9.98 -17.11
CA ILE A 262 -20.17 -10.27 -17.48
C ILE A 262 -19.65 -11.52 -16.78
N GLN A 263 -19.99 -11.73 -15.52
CA GLN A 263 -19.57 -12.91 -14.78
C GLN A 263 -20.23 -14.20 -15.30
N ILE A 264 -21.51 -14.12 -15.69
CA ILE A 264 -22.20 -15.22 -16.36
C ILE A 264 -21.53 -15.49 -17.72
N ALA A 265 -21.24 -14.46 -18.50
CA ALA A 265 -20.54 -14.58 -19.77
C ALA A 265 -19.16 -15.25 -19.60
N ARG A 266 -18.41 -14.89 -18.55
CA ARG A 266 -17.14 -15.55 -18.18
C ARG A 266 -17.35 -17.05 -17.94
N ALA A 267 -18.36 -17.43 -17.16
CA ALA A 267 -18.64 -18.83 -16.90
C ALA A 267 -19.01 -19.58 -18.18
N VAL A 268 -19.89 -19.03 -19.01
CA VAL A 268 -20.33 -19.63 -20.30
C VAL A 268 -19.16 -19.77 -21.28
N TYR A 269 -18.29 -18.76 -21.34
CA TYR A 269 -17.10 -18.78 -22.18
C TYR A 269 -16.01 -19.75 -21.68
N GLN A 270 -16.14 -20.31 -20.47
CA GLN A 270 -15.27 -21.41 -20.03
C GLN A 270 -15.65 -22.75 -20.68
N ASP A 271 -16.94 -22.99 -20.99
CA ASP A 271 -17.47 -24.29 -21.45
C ASP A 271 -17.12 -25.45 -20.51
N ALA A 272 -17.35 -25.22 -19.21
CA ALA A 272 -17.22 -26.27 -18.21
C ALA A 272 -18.27 -27.38 -18.38
N ASP A 273 -18.11 -28.49 -17.66
CA ASP A 273 -19.09 -29.58 -17.62
C ASP A 273 -20.22 -29.31 -16.60
N ILE A 274 -19.86 -28.63 -15.50
CA ILE A 274 -20.72 -28.35 -14.35
C ILE A 274 -20.72 -26.85 -14.08
N TYR A 275 -21.91 -26.25 -14.01
CA TYR A 275 -22.11 -24.84 -13.69
C TYR A 275 -22.77 -24.70 -12.33
N LEU A 276 -22.12 -23.95 -11.44
CA LEU A 276 -22.62 -23.61 -10.11
C LEU A 276 -22.94 -22.11 -10.10
N LEU A 277 -24.22 -21.77 -10.03
CA LEU A 277 -24.70 -20.39 -10.13
C LEU A 277 -25.37 -19.99 -8.82
N ASP A 278 -24.77 -19.07 -8.07
CA ASP A 278 -25.31 -18.60 -6.80
C ASP A 278 -26.11 -17.31 -7.02
N ASP A 279 -27.44 -17.44 -7.12
CA ASP A 279 -28.38 -16.33 -7.32
C ASP A 279 -28.05 -15.39 -8.50
N PRO A 280 -27.86 -15.95 -9.72
CA PRO A 280 -27.29 -15.23 -10.85
C PRO A 280 -28.18 -14.12 -11.43
N PHE A 281 -29.45 -14.04 -11.04
CA PHE A 281 -30.44 -13.12 -11.62
C PHE A 281 -30.87 -11.99 -10.66
N SER A 282 -30.36 -11.98 -9.43
CA SER A 282 -30.81 -11.07 -8.36
C SER A 282 -30.61 -9.58 -8.65
N ALA A 283 -29.54 -9.22 -9.37
CA ALA A 283 -29.17 -7.84 -9.69
C ALA A 283 -29.67 -7.37 -11.08
N VAL A 284 -30.42 -8.22 -11.78
CA VAL A 284 -30.88 -7.98 -13.16
C VAL A 284 -32.39 -7.71 -13.15
N ASP A 285 -32.86 -6.83 -14.02
CA ASP A 285 -34.30 -6.58 -14.22
C ASP A 285 -35.01 -7.84 -14.74
N ALA A 286 -36.32 -7.95 -14.50
CA ALA A 286 -37.09 -9.15 -14.81
C ALA A 286 -37.00 -9.55 -16.29
N HIS A 287 -37.12 -8.59 -17.21
CA HIS A 287 -37.06 -8.86 -18.65
C HIS A 287 -35.70 -9.43 -19.08
N THR A 288 -34.61 -8.79 -18.67
CA THR A 288 -33.28 -9.28 -18.98
C THR A 288 -32.98 -10.59 -18.24
N GLY A 289 -33.53 -10.79 -17.04
CA GLY A 289 -33.46 -12.03 -16.28
C GLY A 289 -34.10 -13.20 -17.03
N THR A 290 -35.31 -13.03 -17.56
CA THR A 290 -35.98 -14.03 -18.39
C THR A 290 -35.18 -14.34 -19.65
N GLN A 291 -34.64 -13.32 -20.33
CA GLN A 291 -33.81 -13.52 -21.52
C GLN A 291 -32.55 -14.35 -21.19
N LEU A 292 -31.84 -14.02 -20.11
CA LEU A 292 -30.68 -14.80 -19.66
C LEU A 292 -31.05 -16.24 -19.32
N PHE A 293 -32.20 -16.44 -18.69
CA PHE A 293 -32.69 -17.77 -18.35
C PHE A 293 -32.95 -18.61 -19.61
N GLU A 294 -33.65 -18.06 -20.60
CA GLU A 294 -34.01 -18.75 -21.84
C GLU A 294 -32.80 -18.94 -22.76
N ASP A 295 -32.10 -17.87 -23.12
CA ASP A 295 -31.04 -17.90 -24.15
C ASP A 295 -29.73 -18.52 -23.62
N CYS A 296 -29.36 -18.20 -22.38
CA CYS A 296 -28.10 -18.66 -21.80
C CYS A 296 -28.28 -20.00 -21.06
N MET A 297 -29.15 -20.07 -20.04
CA MET A 297 -29.25 -21.26 -19.19
C MET A 297 -29.95 -22.43 -19.90
N MET A 298 -31.08 -22.17 -20.56
CA MET A 298 -31.83 -23.20 -21.30
C MET A 298 -31.40 -23.34 -22.77
N GLY A 299 -30.72 -22.34 -23.32
CA GLY A 299 -30.20 -22.32 -24.68
C GLY A 299 -28.76 -22.84 -24.77
N ILE A 300 -27.77 -21.94 -24.63
CA ILE A 300 -26.34 -22.31 -24.81
C ILE A 300 -25.91 -23.44 -23.85
N LEU A 301 -26.37 -23.42 -22.61
CA LEU A 301 -26.00 -24.42 -21.60
C LEU A 301 -26.95 -25.63 -21.53
N ARG A 302 -27.81 -25.84 -22.53
CA ARG A 302 -28.86 -26.88 -22.51
C ARG A 302 -28.36 -28.29 -22.19
N GLU A 303 -27.17 -28.64 -22.66
CA GLU A 303 -26.60 -29.99 -22.51
C GLU A 303 -25.64 -30.11 -21.32
N LYS A 304 -25.42 -29.01 -20.59
CA LYS A 304 -24.52 -28.95 -19.44
C LYS A 304 -25.26 -29.25 -18.14
N THR A 305 -24.50 -29.63 -17.11
CA THR A 305 -25.06 -29.85 -15.77
C THR A 305 -25.08 -28.52 -15.04
N ILE A 306 -26.24 -28.09 -14.53
CA ILE A 306 -26.40 -26.75 -13.93
C ILE A 306 -27.03 -26.90 -12.56
N LEU A 307 -26.38 -26.36 -11.53
CA LEU A 307 -26.94 -26.16 -10.21
C LEU A 307 -27.06 -24.65 -10.01
N TYR A 308 -28.29 -24.15 -9.88
CA TYR A 308 -28.53 -22.72 -9.68
C TYR A 308 -29.37 -22.47 -8.43
N VAL A 309 -28.89 -21.57 -7.59
CA VAL A 309 -29.64 -21.03 -6.48
C VAL A 309 -30.52 -19.91 -7.03
N THR A 310 -31.80 -19.91 -6.69
CA THR A 310 -32.70 -18.80 -7.05
C THR A 310 -33.67 -18.50 -5.92
N HIS A 311 -33.90 -17.22 -5.69
CA HIS A 311 -35.00 -16.72 -4.88
C HIS A 311 -36.27 -16.43 -5.69
N GLN A 312 -36.16 -16.38 -7.02
CA GLN A 312 -37.26 -16.14 -7.93
C GLN A 312 -37.94 -17.46 -8.27
N VAL A 313 -39.21 -17.57 -7.87
CA VAL A 313 -40.00 -18.81 -8.00
C VAL A 313 -40.34 -19.11 -9.46
N GLU A 314 -40.39 -18.08 -10.32
CA GLU A 314 -40.71 -18.17 -11.75
C GLU A 314 -39.79 -19.12 -12.52
N PHE A 315 -38.55 -19.30 -12.07
CA PHE A 315 -37.53 -20.13 -12.71
C PHE A 315 -37.50 -21.58 -12.22
N LEU A 316 -38.28 -21.92 -11.18
CA LEU A 316 -38.32 -23.27 -10.62
C LEU A 316 -39.00 -24.31 -11.52
N PRO A 317 -40.12 -24.01 -12.23
CA PRO A 317 -40.82 -25.01 -13.04
C PRO A 317 -40.00 -25.60 -14.18
N ALA A 318 -39.00 -24.87 -14.68
CA ALA A 318 -38.17 -25.31 -15.79
C ALA A 318 -36.95 -26.16 -15.36
N ALA A 319 -36.75 -26.36 -14.05
CA ALA A 319 -35.72 -27.26 -13.53
C ALA A 319 -36.14 -28.73 -13.67
N ASP A 320 -35.19 -29.61 -13.97
CA ASP A 320 -35.42 -31.07 -13.98
C ASP A 320 -35.63 -31.59 -12.55
N TYR A 321 -35.06 -30.90 -11.56
CA TYR A 321 -35.07 -31.28 -10.16
C TYR A 321 -34.89 -30.07 -9.26
N ILE A 322 -35.60 -30.04 -8.13
CA ILE A 322 -35.58 -28.91 -7.20
C ILE A 322 -35.18 -29.43 -5.82
N LEU A 323 -34.28 -28.71 -5.16
CA LEU A 323 -33.84 -28.96 -3.78
C LEU A 323 -34.34 -27.83 -2.88
N VAL A 324 -35.19 -28.16 -1.91
CA VAL A 324 -35.66 -27.22 -0.90
C VAL A 324 -34.78 -27.34 0.33
N MET A 325 -33.95 -26.33 0.57
CA MET A 325 -33.07 -26.25 1.73
C MET A 325 -33.72 -25.55 2.92
N LYS A 326 -33.60 -26.16 4.09
CA LYS A 326 -34.05 -25.59 5.37
C LYS A 326 -33.07 -25.99 6.48
N ASP A 327 -32.62 -25.00 7.26
CA ASP A 327 -31.77 -25.20 8.43
C ASP A 327 -30.54 -26.11 8.17
N GLY A 328 -29.86 -25.93 7.03
CA GLY A 328 -28.68 -26.71 6.67
C GLY A 328 -28.96 -28.13 6.16
N LYS A 329 -30.22 -28.49 5.92
CA LYS A 329 -30.65 -29.81 5.43
C LYS A 329 -31.47 -29.70 4.15
N ILE A 330 -31.46 -30.77 3.35
CA ILE A 330 -32.40 -30.92 2.23
C ILE A 330 -33.73 -31.40 2.81
N ALA A 331 -34.72 -30.51 2.88
CA ALA A 331 -36.03 -30.83 3.42
C ALA A 331 -36.90 -31.59 2.42
N GLN A 332 -36.83 -31.22 1.14
CA GLN A 332 -37.53 -31.86 0.03
C GLN A 332 -36.66 -31.84 -1.22
N ALA A 333 -36.82 -32.86 -2.05
CA ALA A 333 -36.15 -32.99 -3.33
C ALA A 333 -37.07 -33.72 -4.32
N GLY A 334 -37.25 -33.19 -5.52
CA GLY A 334 -38.19 -33.76 -6.50
C GLY A 334 -38.43 -32.86 -7.70
N ARG A 335 -39.37 -33.26 -8.56
CA ARG A 335 -39.88 -32.38 -9.64
C ARG A 335 -40.83 -31.34 -9.08
N PHE A 336 -41.02 -30.24 -9.81
CA PHE A 336 -41.90 -29.13 -9.38
C PHE A 336 -43.30 -29.59 -8.97
N GLU A 337 -43.96 -30.42 -9.79
CA GLU A 337 -45.30 -30.94 -9.50
C GLU A 337 -45.35 -31.86 -8.28
N GLU A 338 -44.28 -32.61 -8.03
CA GLU A 338 -44.20 -33.55 -6.90
C GLU A 338 -44.04 -32.80 -5.58
N ILE A 339 -43.19 -31.78 -5.56
CA ILE A 339 -42.97 -30.92 -4.38
C ILE A 339 -44.22 -30.12 -4.05
N LEU A 340 -44.91 -29.60 -5.07
CA LEU A 340 -46.15 -28.85 -4.90
C LEU A 340 -47.24 -29.70 -4.20
N ARG A 341 -47.31 -31.01 -4.49
CA ARG A 341 -48.29 -31.93 -3.88
C ARG A 341 -47.95 -32.33 -2.44
N GLN A 342 -46.70 -32.22 -2.02
CA GLN A 342 -46.23 -32.73 -0.72
C GLN A 342 -46.48 -31.76 0.47
N ASN A 343 -46.99 -30.55 0.24
CA ASN A 343 -47.56 -29.64 1.27
C ASN A 343 -46.69 -29.29 2.50
N ILE A 344 -45.36 -29.37 2.40
CA ILE A 344 -44.46 -28.95 3.49
C ILE A 344 -43.64 -27.74 3.04
N GLY A 345 -44.00 -26.54 3.51
CA GLY A 345 -43.20 -25.32 3.42
C GLY A 345 -43.09 -24.63 2.06
N PHE A 346 -43.22 -25.35 0.94
CA PHE A 346 -43.09 -24.81 -0.42
C PHE A 346 -44.25 -23.86 -0.80
N GLU A 347 -45.48 -24.15 -0.38
CA GLU A 347 -46.67 -23.30 -0.63
C GLU A 347 -46.54 -21.90 -0.01
N LEU A 348 -45.84 -21.75 1.12
CA LEU A 348 -45.59 -20.44 1.74
C LEU A 348 -44.65 -19.58 0.88
N LEU A 349 -43.66 -20.20 0.23
CA LEU A 349 -42.73 -19.52 -0.68
C LEU A 349 -43.43 -19.13 -2.00
N VAL A 350 -44.18 -20.08 -2.60
CA VAL A 350 -44.90 -19.85 -3.86
C VAL A 350 -46.09 -18.90 -3.65
N GLY A 351 -46.88 -19.10 -2.59
CA GLY A 351 -48.08 -18.33 -2.28
C GLY A 351 -47.80 -16.90 -1.79
N ALA A 352 -46.67 -16.64 -1.13
CA ALA A 352 -46.25 -15.28 -0.82
C ALA A 352 -45.81 -14.52 -2.08
N HIS A 353 -45.18 -15.22 -3.03
CA HIS A 353 -44.71 -14.62 -4.28
C HIS A 353 -45.84 -14.39 -5.29
N SER A 354 -46.78 -15.34 -5.43
CA SER A 354 -47.95 -15.19 -6.30
C SER A 354 -48.81 -13.99 -5.92
N ARG A 355 -48.97 -13.71 -4.62
CA ARG A 355 -49.66 -12.49 -4.12
C ARG A 355 -48.86 -11.21 -4.36
N ALA A 356 -47.52 -11.27 -4.32
CA ALA A 356 -46.65 -10.13 -4.61
C ALA A 356 -46.64 -9.79 -6.12
N LEU A 357 -46.60 -10.80 -6.99
CA LEU A 357 -46.69 -10.66 -8.44
C LEU A 357 -48.04 -10.08 -8.88
N GLU A 358 -49.16 -10.54 -8.31
CA GLU A 358 -50.49 -9.95 -8.55
C GLU A 358 -50.55 -8.46 -8.11
N SER A 359 -49.83 -8.08 -7.06
CA SER A 359 -49.76 -6.68 -6.61
C SER A 359 -48.88 -5.77 -7.47
N ILE A 360 -47.91 -6.33 -8.21
CA ILE A 360 -47.05 -5.56 -9.14
C ILE A 360 -47.73 -5.42 -10.51
N LEU A 361 -48.36 -6.48 -11.00
CA LEU A 361 -49.14 -6.47 -12.26
C LEU A 361 -50.34 -5.51 -12.21
N THR A 362 -50.84 -5.18 -11.02
CA THR A 362 -51.90 -4.17 -10.82
C THR A 362 -51.36 -2.73 -10.78
N VAL A 363 -50.06 -2.52 -10.55
CA VAL A 363 -49.41 -1.20 -10.53
C VAL A 363 -48.76 -0.86 -11.88
N GLU A 364 -48.29 -1.85 -12.64
CA GLU A 364 -47.74 -1.63 -13.99
C GLU A 364 -48.80 -1.28 -15.05
N ASN A 365 -50.07 -1.61 -14.80
CA ASN A 365 -51.18 -1.21 -15.68
C ASN A 365 -51.59 0.27 -15.55
N THR A 366 -50.95 1.06 -14.68
CA THR A 366 -51.31 2.48 -14.45
C THR A 366 -50.23 3.50 -14.77
N ASN A 367 -49.00 3.12 -15.13
CA ASN A 367 -47.94 4.08 -15.45
C ASN A 367 -47.14 3.69 -16.71
N ALA A 368 -47.80 3.77 -17.88
CA ALA A 368 -47.12 3.80 -19.17
C ALA A 368 -47.04 5.24 -19.70
N THR A 369 -46.18 6.06 -19.08
CA THR A 369 -45.58 7.25 -19.71
C THR A 369 -44.39 7.69 -18.87
N SER A 370 -43.20 7.19 -19.19
CA SER A 370 -41.93 7.75 -18.74
C SER A 370 -41.21 8.33 -19.96
N GLN A 371 -41.05 9.65 -19.95
CA GLN A 371 -40.31 10.42 -20.95
C GLN A 371 -38.82 10.03 -20.91
N GLU A 372 -38.28 9.62 -22.06
CA GLU A 372 -36.85 9.53 -22.29
C GLU A 372 -36.23 10.93 -22.28
N HIS A 373 -35.41 11.20 -21.26
CA HIS A 373 -34.56 12.37 -21.23
C HIS A 373 -33.21 11.98 -21.86
N ASN A 374 -33.06 12.29 -23.15
CA ASN A 374 -31.76 12.24 -23.82
C ASN A 374 -30.84 13.31 -23.22
N LEU A 375 -29.81 12.86 -22.50
CA LEU A 375 -28.64 13.69 -22.18
C LEU A 375 -27.47 13.16 -23.02
N SER A 376 -27.34 13.70 -24.23
CA SER A 376 -26.15 13.50 -25.06
C SER A 376 -24.99 14.27 -24.42
N LEU A 377 -24.13 13.57 -23.68
CA LEU A 377 -22.80 14.06 -23.35
C LEU A 377 -21.94 13.91 -24.60
N GLU A 378 -21.39 15.02 -25.09
CA GLU A 378 -20.33 15.01 -26.10
C GLU A 378 -19.12 14.27 -25.54
N ILE A 379 -18.95 13.01 -25.96
CA ILE A 379 -17.76 12.21 -25.66
C ILE A 379 -16.69 12.68 -26.62
N THR A 380 -15.82 13.55 -26.12
CA THR A 380 -14.54 13.84 -26.76
C THR A 380 -13.77 12.52 -26.87
N GLU A 381 -13.39 12.12 -28.08
CA GLU A 381 -12.49 10.97 -28.34
C GLU A 381 -11.21 11.10 -27.50
N LYS A 382 -11.18 10.40 -26.36
CA LYS A 382 -9.95 10.06 -25.66
C LYS A 382 -10.10 8.62 -25.20
N GLU A 383 -9.14 7.81 -25.65
CA GLU A 383 -8.84 6.41 -25.30
C GLU A 383 -9.71 5.88 -24.15
N GLY A 384 -10.50 4.81 -24.37
CA GLY A 384 -11.48 4.21 -23.44
C GLY A 384 -10.99 3.71 -22.08
N LYS A 385 -9.94 4.32 -21.54
CA LYS A 385 -9.48 4.29 -20.16
C LYS A 385 -10.32 5.23 -19.30
N LEU A 386 -11.18 4.64 -18.46
CA LEU A 386 -11.97 5.40 -17.48
C LEU A 386 -11.17 5.76 -16.22
N VAL A 387 -10.09 5.00 -15.94
CA VAL A 387 -9.15 5.29 -14.86
C VAL A 387 -7.99 6.08 -15.44
N GLN A 388 -7.72 7.26 -14.88
CA GLN A 388 -6.53 8.02 -15.26
C GLN A 388 -5.29 7.36 -14.65
N ASP A 389 -4.39 6.90 -15.53
CA ASP A 389 -3.02 6.57 -15.19
C ASP A 389 -2.38 7.77 -14.47
N GLU A 390 -1.50 7.50 -13.50
CA GLU A 390 -0.89 8.58 -12.73
C GLU A 390 -0.04 9.47 -13.65
N GLU A 391 -0.47 10.73 -13.83
CA GLU A 391 0.27 11.70 -14.65
C GLU A 391 1.65 11.95 -14.05
N ARG A 392 2.68 11.56 -14.80
CA ARG A 392 4.08 11.77 -14.45
C ARG A 392 4.52 13.16 -14.88
N GLU A 393 4.82 14.03 -13.92
CA GLU A 393 5.62 15.22 -14.22
C GLU A 393 7.06 14.81 -14.59
N LYS A 394 7.40 14.98 -15.88
CA LYS A 394 8.77 14.77 -16.40
C LYS A 394 9.62 16.00 -16.07
N GLY A 395 10.80 15.78 -15.49
CA GLY A 395 11.78 16.84 -15.24
C GLY A 395 12.16 17.09 -13.78
N SER A 396 12.78 18.24 -13.51
CA SER A 396 13.17 18.68 -12.17
C SER A 396 12.01 19.22 -11.37
N ILE A 397 12.00 18.97 -10.07
CA ILE A 397 11.10 19.62 -9.11
C ILE A 397 11.28 21.13 -9.25
N GLY A 398 10.20 21.85 -9.55
CA GLY A 398 10.22 23.30 -9.64
C GLY A 398 10.68 23.93 -8.32
N LYS A 399 11.52 24.97 -8.39
CA LYS A 399 11.95 25.74 -7.19
C LYS A 399 10.74 26.30 -6.41
N GLU A 400 9.64 26.51 -7.11
CA GLU A 400 8.34 26.93 -6.58
C GLU A 400 7.79 25.95 -5.54
N VAL A 401 8.00 24.64 -5.69
CA VAL A 401 7.52 23.63 -4.73
C VAL A 401 8.26 23.76 -3.39
N TYR A 402 9.59 23.90 -3.45
CA TYR A 402 10.39 24.15 -2.24
C TYR A 402 10.04 25.49 -1.59
N TRP A 403 9.86 26.53 -2.39
CA TRP A 403 9.46 27.85 -1.89
C TRP A 403 8.07 27.83 -1.24
N SER A 404 7.11 27.13 -1.84
CA SER A 404 5.77 26.94 -1.29
C SER A 404 5.81 26.21 0.05
N TYR A 405 6.56 25.10 0.15
CA TYR A 405 6.72 24.37 1.42
C TYR A 405 7.31 25.26 2.52
N LEU A 406 8.38 26.01 2.20
CA LEU A 406 9.05 26.92 3.12
C LEU A 406 8.17 28.10 3.57
N THR A 407 7.29 28.62 2.69
CA THR A 407 6.47 29.81 2.98
C THR A 407 5.08 29.50 3.53
N THR A 408 4.64 28.23 3.51
CA THR A 408 3.29 27.80 3.94
C THR A 408 2.94 28.24 5.36
N VAL A 409 3.90 28.31 6.28
CA VAL A 409 3.68 28.71 7.68
C VAL A 409 4.29 30.08 7.97
N LYS A 410 3.46 31.03 8.43
CA LYS A 410 3.87 32.39 8.84
C LYS A 410 4.74 33.12 7.80
N GLY A 411 4.53 32.86 6.51
CA GLY A 411 5.29 33.49 5.43
C GLY A 411 6.79 33.17 5.45
N GLY A 412 7.22 32.08 6.11
CA GLY A 412 8.61 31.64 6.17
C GLY A 412 9.48 32.32 7.24
N VAL A 413 8.92 33.13 8.15
CA VAL A 413 9.69 33.88 9.18
C VAL A 413 10.54 32.97 10.09
N LEU A 414 10.15 31.71 10.29
CA LEU A 414 10.90 30.77 11.12
C LEU A 414 12.21 30.29 10.48
N ILE A 415 12.31 30.29 9.15
CA ILE A 415 13.47 29.77 8.41
C ILE A 415 14.74 30.58 8.66
N PRO A 416 14.77 31.92 8.53
CA PRO A 416 15.99 32.67 8.82
C PRO A 416 16.44 32.50 10.27
N ILE A 417 15.51 32.34 11.22
CA ILE A 417 15.84 32.06 12.63
C ILE A 417 16.47 30.68 12.79
N ILE A 418 15.97 29.66 12.09
CA ILE A 418 16.55 28.31 12.05
C ILE A 418 17.97 28.35 11.47
N LEU A 419 18.17 29.06 10.36
CA LEU A 419 19.48 29.20 9.73
C LEU A 419 20.46 29.95 10.64
N LEU A 420 20.01 31.00 11.33
CA LEU A 420 20.82 31.74 12.30
C LEU A 420 21.23 30.85 13.48
N ALA A 421 20.31 30.06 14.04
CA ALA A 421 20.62 29.12 15.10
C ALA A 421 21.63 28.05 14.65
N GLN A 422 21.50 27.56 13.41
CA GLN A 422 22.43 26.60 12.81
C GLN A 422 23.83 27.20 12.56
N SER A 423 23.90 28.42 12.04
CA SER A 423 25.19 29.12 11.84
C SER A 423 25.85 29.42 13.19
N SER A 424 25.08 29.86 14.19
CA SER A 424 25.59 30.09 15.54
C SER A 424 26.17 28.81 16.17
N PHE A 425 25.49 27.67 15.98
CA PHE A 425 26.02 26.37 16.40
C PHE A 425 27.37 26.06 15.77
N GLN A 426 27.50 26.22 14.44
CA GLN A 426 28.75 25.95 13.73
C GLN A 426 29.87 26.87 14.18
N ILE A 427 29.59 28.17 14.35
CA ILE A 427 30.57 29.16 14.80
C ILE A 427 31.06 28.83 16.21
N LEU A 428 30.16 28.48 17.14
CA LEU A 428 30.53 28.11 18.51
C LEU A 428 31.34 26.81 18.57
N GLN A 429 31.03 25.83 17.72
CA GLN A 429 31.81 24.59 17.60
C GLN A 429 33.22 24.85 17.07
N VAL A 430 33.35 25.64 16.02
CA VAL A 430 34.66 26.03 15.47
C VAL A 430 35.45 26.84 16.51
N ALA A 431 34.81 27.81 17.18
CA ALA A 431 35.43 28.61 18.22
C ALA A 431 35.89 27.75 19.41
N SER A 432 35.11 26.75 19.80
CA SER A 432 35.46 25.79 20.85
C SER A 432 36.70 24.96 20.48
N ASN A 433 36.73 24.40 19.27
CA ASN A 433 37.88 23.63 18.81
C ASN A 433 39.14 24.51 18.66
N TYR A 434 38.98 25.75 18.15
CA TYR A 434 40.08 26.72 18.01
C TYR A 434 40.61 27.17 19.37
N TRP A 435 39.74 27.43 20.34
CA TRP A 435 40.11 27.77 21.72
C TRP A 435 40.96 26.66 22.35
N MET A 436 40.55 25.39 22.19
CA MET A 436 41.31 24.25 22.70
C MET A 436 42.67 24.10 22.01
N ALA A 437 42.75 24.36 20.71
CA ALA A 437 44.01 24.32 19.96
C ALA A 437 44.98 25.45 20.36
N TRP A 438 44.46 26.64 20.69
CA TRP A 438 45.27 27.79 21.08
C TRP A 438 45.74 27.74 22.55
N ALA A 439 44.86 27.29 23.45
CA ALA A 439 45.09 27.34 24.89
C ALA A 439 45.94 26.16 25.42
N SER A 440 45.92 25.01 24.74
CA SER A 440 46.68 23.83 25.15
C SER A 440 48.17 23.96 24.78
N PRO A 441 49.12 23.65 25.68
CA PRO A 441 50.54 23.71 25.36
C PRO A 441 50.90 22.70 24.24
N PRO A 442 51.69 23.12 23.24
CA PRO A 442 52.07 22.26 22.11
C PRO A 442 53.04 21.14 22.52
N THR A 443 53.83 21.32 23.57
CA THR A 443 54.83 20.36 24.08
C THR A 443 54.88 20.33 25.61
N SER A 444 55.30 19.21 26.20
CA SER A 444 55.45 19.03 27.67
C SER A 444 56.47 19.96 28.33
N GLU A 445 57.32 20.64 27.55
CA GLU A 445 58.36 21.56 28.03
C GLU A 445 57.93 23.04 28.04
N THR A 446 56.73 23.36 27.54
CA THR A 446 56.22 24.75 27.50
C THR A 446 55.27 25.03 28.66
N GLU A 447 55.54 26.09 29.43
CA GLU A 447 54.65 26.54 30.51
C GLU A 447 53.24 26.84 29.97
N PRO A 448 52.18 26.40 30.67
CA PRO A 448 50.82 26.70 30.27
C PRO A 448 50.56 28.21 30.40
N LYS A 449 50.08 28.84 29.32
CA LYS A 449 49.79 30.30 29.29
C LYS A 449 48.69 30.74 30.27
N LEU A 450 47.85 29.80 30.71
CA LEU A 450 46.69 29.99 31.59
C LEU A 450 46.53 28.74 32.47
N GLU A 451 45.88 28.88 33.63
CA GLU A 451 45.48 27.72 34.43
C GLU A 451 44.57 26.79 33.61
N MET A 452 44.89 25.50 33.60
CA MET A 452 44.11 24.47 32.89
C MET A 452 42.63 24.46 33.29
N SER A 453 42.33 24.83 34.53
CA SER A 453 40.96 25.02 35.04
C SER A 453 40.19 26.10 34.26
N SER A 454 40.83 27.24 33.98
CA SER A 454 40.22 28.33 33.19
C SER A 454 40.02 27.93 31.71
N ILE A 455 40.93 27.13 31.15
CA ILE A 455 40.85 26.64 29.76
C ILE A 455 39.63 25.72 29.59
N LEU A 456 39.47 24.75 30.49
CA LEU A 456 38.35 23.83 30.50
C LEU A 456 37.02 24.55 30.74
N LEU A 457 36.99 25.56 31.62
CA LEU A 457 35.77 26.33 31.89
C LEU A 457 35.24 27.06 30.65
N VAL A 458 36.12 27.71 29.88
CA VAL A 458 35.72 28.39 28.63
C VAL A 458 35.27 27.38 27.57
N TYR A 459 35.95 26.24 27.46
CA TYR A 459 35.52 25.14 26.57
C TYR A 459 34.11 24.64 26.89
N VAL A 460 33.81 24.43 28.18
CA VAL A 460 32.48 24.00 28.63
C VAL A 460 31.43 25.05 28.30
N LEU A 461 31.69 26.33 28.54
CA LEU A 461 30.74 27.41 28.23
C LEU A 461 30.42 27.49 26.74
N LEU A 462 31.44 27.42 25.88
CA LEU A 462 31.26 27.43 24.42
C LEU A 462 30.50 26.19 23.94
N ALA A 463 30.83 25.02 24.50
CA ALA A 463 30.20 23.77 24.11
C ALA A 463 28.75 23.66 24.59
N VAL A 464 28.43 24.11 25.82
CA VAL A 464 27.05 24.21 26.32
C VAL A 464 26.26 25.26 25.52
N GLY A 465 26.88 26.39 25.18
CA GLY A 465 26.26 27.37 24.28
C GLY A 465 25.93 26.77 22.92
N SER A 466 26.81 25.93 22.36
CA SER A 466 26.57 25.25 21.10
C SER A 466 25.42 24.23 21.20
N SER A 467 25.35 23.43 22.27
CA SER A 467 24.28 22.45 22.44
C SER A 467 22.92 23.14 22.61
N LEU A 468 22.85 24.27 23.32
CA LEU A 468 21.64 25.10 23.40
C LEU A 468 21.18 25.62 22.03
N CYS A 469 22.12 26.00 21.15
CA CYS A 469 21.79 26.38 19.77
C CYS A 469 21.16 25.21 19.00
N VAL A 470 21.65 23.98 19.21
CA VAL A 470 21.02 22.77 18.62
C VAL A 470 19.61 22.56 19.15
N LEU A 471 19.38 22.70 20.45
CA LEU A 471 18.05 22.56 21.04
C LEU A 471 17.06 23.56 20.44
N LEU A 472 17.49 24.83 20.30
CA LEU A 472 16.70 25.88 19.67
C LEU A 472 16.37 25.53 18.22
N ARG A 473 17.40 25.16 17.43
CA ARG A 473 17.23 24.77 16.02
C ARG A 473 16.28 23.59 15.87
N SER A 474 16.52 22.48 16.58
CA SER A 474 15.73 21.26 16.47
C SER A 474 14.27 21.50 16.88
N SER A 475 14.03 22.33 17.90
CA SER A 475 12.68 22.72 18.31
C SER A 475 11.97 23.57 17.26
N LEU A 476 12.68 24.53 16.65
CA LEU A 476 12.12 25.39 15.59
C LEU A 476 11.82 24.60 14.32
N VAL A 477 12.69 23.66 13.93
CA VAL A 477 12.46 22.75 12.78
C VAL A 477 11.24 21.86 13.06
N ALA A 478 11.12 21.29 14.25
CA ALA A 478 9.95 20.50 14.64
C ALA A 478 8.65 21.31 14.57
N VAL A 479 8.63 22.53 15.12
CA VAL A 479 7.46 23.43 15.05
C VAL A 479 7.11 23.79 13.61
N ALA A 480 8.09 24.19 12.81
CA ALA A 480 7.87 24.59 11.42
C ALA A 480 7.38 23.41 10.56
N GLY A 481 8.02 22.25 10.70
CA GLY A 481 7.68 21.02 9.99
C GLY A 481 6.27 20.55 10.30
N LEU A 482 5.94 20.37 11.59
CA LEU A 482 4.64 19.87 12.02
C LEU A 482 3.51 20.84 11.68
N SER A 483 3.73 22.15 11.83
CA SER A 483 2.74 23.17 11.44
C SER A 483 2.48 23.15 9.93
N THR A 484 3.52 22.94 9.12
CA THR A 484 3.41 22.88 7.65
C THR A 484 2.65 21.63 7.24
N ALA A 485 3.01 20.48 7.80
CA ALA A 485 2.37 19.21 7.51
C ALA A 485 0.89 19.20 7.93
N GLN A 486 0.55 19.79 9.09
CA GLN A 486 -0.84 19.98 9.52
C GLN A 486 -1.64 20.85 8.54
N LYS A 487 -1.05 21.96 8.07
CA LYS A 487 -1.74 22.87 7.13
C LYS A 487 -1.99 22.20 5.78
N LEU A 488 -1.00 21.45 5.27
CA LEU A 488 -1.14 20.68 4.03
C LEU A 488 -2.22 19.61 4.16
N PHE A 489 -2.24 18.86 5.26
CA PHE A 489 -3.25 17.82 5.52
C PHE A 489 -4.67 18.41 5.56
N THR A 490 -4.89 19.48 6.33
CA THR A 490 -6.23 20.10 6.43
C THR A 490 -6.71 20.63 5.07
N ASN A 491 -5.81 21.28 4.31
CA ASN A 491 -6.16 21.78 2.97
C ASN A 491 -6.51 20.63 2.00
N MET A 492 -5.74 19.53 2.03
CA MET A 492 -6.03 18.34 1.23
C MET A 492 -7.36 17.72 1.63
N LEU A 493 -7.60 17.50 2.93
CA LEU A 493 -8.82 16.89 3.45
C LEU A 493 -10.07 17.68 3.04
N HIS A 494 -10.03 19.01 3.16
CA HIS A 494 -11.12 19.89 2.74
C HIS A 494 -11.37 19.82 1.23
N SER A 495 -10.29 19.74 0.44
CA SER A 495 -10.37 19.65 -1.03
C SER A 495 -10.97 18.31 -1.48
N VAL A 496 -10.52 17.20 -0.90
CA VAL A 496 -10.99 15.84 -1.23
C VAL A 496 -12.48 15.68 -0.89
N LEU A 497 -12.92 16.12 0.30
CA LEU A 497 -14.34 15.98 0.68
C LEU A 497 -15.27 16.82 -0.22
N ARG A 498 -14.80 17.99 -0.67
CA ARG A 498 -15.54 18.86 -1.61
C ARG A 498 -15.49 18.39 -3.08
N ALA A 499 -14.59 17.48 -3.44
CA ALA A 499 -14.45 17.01 -4.82
C ALA A 499 -15.73 16.31 -5.34
N PRO A 500 -16.10 16.46 -6.62
CA PRO A 500 -17.28 15.81 -7.20
C PRO A 500 -17.14 14.27 -7.24
N MET A 501 -18.25 13.53 -7.42
CA MET A 501 -18.19 12.06 -7.52
C MET A 501 -17.33 11.58 -8.69
N SER A 502 -17.28 12.33 -9.80
CA SER A 502 -16.40 12.03 -10.94
C SER A 502 -14.92 11.93 -10.57
N PHE A 503 -14.45 12.68 -9.56
CA PHE A 503 -13.09 12.54 -9.05
C PHE A 503 -12.86 11.18 -8.38
N PHE A 504 -13.84 10.70 -7.61
CA PHE A 504 -13.74 9.40 -6.91
C PHE A 504 -13.94 8.21 -7.85
N ASP A 505 -14.66 8.38 -8.95
CA ASP A 505 -14.87 7.33 -9.94
C ASP A 505 -13.65 7.18 -10.87
N SER A 506 -12.93 8.28 -11.15
CA SER A 506 -11.71 8.30 -11.98
C SER A 506 -10.42 8.06 -11.22
N THR A 507 -10.39 8.37 -9.92
CA THR A 507 -9.18 8.25 -9.07
C THR A 507 -9.23 6.99 -8.21
N PRO A 508 -8.26 6.06 -8.32
CA PRO A 508 -8.21 4.86 -7.49
C PRO A 508 -8.22 5.20 -6.00
N THR A 509 -8.97 4.42 -5.21
CA THR A 509 -9.08 4.67 -3.76
C THR A 509 -7.72 4.53 -3.07
N GLY A 510 -6.89 3.59 -3.54
CA GLY A 510 -5.52 3.43 -3.06
C GLY A 510 -4.65 4.68 -3.23
N ARG A 511 -4.86 5.48 -4.28
CA ARG A 511 -4.12 6.72 -4.51
C ARG A 511 -4.45 7.79 -3.46
N ILE A 512 -5.73 8.02 -3.20
CA ILE A 512 -6.19 8.97 -2.16
C ILE A 512 -5.67 8.53 -0.79
N LEU A 513 -5.75 7.23 -0.49
CA LEU A 513 -5.27 6.68 0.76
C LEU A 513 -3.75 6.83 0.92
N ASN A 514 -2.96 6.55 -0.13
CA ASN A 514 -1.51 6.72 -0.10
C ASN A 514 -1.10 8.17 0.19
N ARG A 515 -1.79 9.15 -0.44
CA ARG A 515 -1.56 10.58 -0.20
C ARG A 515 -1.87 10.98 1.24
N ALA A 516 -2.95 10.45 1.80
CA ALA A 516 -3.37 10.73 3.17
C ALA A 516 -2.59 9.96 4.25
N SER A 517 -1.83 8.93 3.88
CA SER A 517 -1.10 8.05 4.82
C SER A 517 0.41 8.14 4.63
N THR A 518 0.94 7.55 3.55
CA THR A 518 2.37 7.41 3.32
C THR A 518 3.02 8.77 3.05
N ASP A 519 2.45 9.56 2.13
CA ASP A 519 3.02 10.87 1.80
C ASP A 519 2.89 11.85 2.97
N GLN A 520 1.75 11.81 3.68
CA GLN A 520 1.55 12.61 4.88
C GLN A 520 2.54 12.22 5.98
N SER A 521 2.81 10.93 6.18
CA SER A 521 3.80 10.45 7.16
C SER A 521 5.21 10.97 6.85
N VAL A 522 5.60 10.98 5.57
CA VAL A 522 6.87 11.58 5.13
C VAL A 522 6.92 13.08 5.45
N LEU A 523 5.82 13.82 5.23
CA LEU A 523 5.73 15.23 5.59
C LEU A 523 5.79 15.47 7.12
N ASP A 524 5.16 14.59 7.89
CA ASP A 524 5.06 14.69 9.35
C ASP A 524 6.38 14.37 10.06
N LEU A 525 7.12 13.36 9.59
CA LEU A 525 8.28 12.80 10.31
C LEU A 525 9.63 13.07 9.63
N GLU A 526 9.68 13.09 8.29
CA GLU A 526 10.95 13.05 7.56
C GLU A 526 11.33 14.38 6.92
N MET A 527 10.39 15.04 6.21
CA MET A 527 10.68 16.15 5.29
C MET A 527 11.43 17.29 5.97
N ALA A 528 10.92 17.78 7.11
CA ALA A 528 11.53 18.89 7.85
C ALA A 528 12.94 18.54 8.35
N ASN A 529 13.14 17.29 8.80
CA ASN A 529 14.44 16.81 9.25
C ASN A 529 15.43 16.71 8.09
N LYS A 530 15.04 16.13 6.95
CA LYS A 530 15.91 16.02 5.75
C LYS A 530 16.34 17.39 5.24
N LEU A 531 15.43 18.36 5.21
CA LEU A 531 15.74 19.74 4.83
C LEU A 531 16.69 20.42 5.83
N GLY A 532 16.46 20.19 7.12
CA GLY A 532 17.35 20.65 8.19
C GLY A 532 18.76 20.05 8.09
N TRP A 533 18.88 18.75 7.78
CA TRP A 533 20.17 18.09 7.54
C TRP A 533 20.88 18.62 6.30
N CYS A 534 20.16 18.91 5.22
CA CYS A 534 20.76 19.54 4.03
C CYS A 534 21.35 20.92 4.36
N ALA A 535 20.61 21.77 5.07
CA ALA A 535 21.10 23.07 5.53
C ALA A 535 22.30 22.92 6.47
N PHE A 536 22.24 21.95 7.39
CA PHE A 536 23.34 21.61 8.30
C PHE A 536 24.61 21.24 7.52
N SER A 537 24.54 20.32 6.57
CA SER A 537 25.69 19.87 5.79
C SER A 537 26.32 21.00 4.97
N ILE A 538 25.52 21.87 4.35
CA ILE A 538 26.04 23.02 3.59
C ILE A 538 26.79 23.98 4.52
N ILE A 539 26.20 24.34 5.66
CA ILE A 539 26.82 25.26 6.64
C ILE A 539 28.07 24.64 7.24
N GLN A 540 28.07 23.33 7.51
CA GLN A 540 29.23 22.62 8.03
C GLN A 540 30.38 22.60 7.01
N ILE A 541 30.11 22.29 5.74
CA ILE A 541 31.12 22.30 4.68
C ILE A 541 31.75 23.70 4.55
N LEU A 542 30.93 24.75 4.52
CA LEU A 542 31.42 26.13 4.48
C LEU A 542 32.27 26.47 5.71
N GLY A 543 31.86 26.01 6.90
CA GLY A 543 32.63 26.18 8.13
C GLY A 543 33.98 25.46 8.10
N THR A 544 34.02 24.22 7.61
CA THR A 544 35.28 23.45 7.46
C THR A 544 36.22 24.13 6.47
N ILE A 545 35.71 24.58 5.31
CA ILE A 545 36.52 25.31 4.32
C ILE A 545 37.07 26.61 4.93
N ALA A 546 36.28 27.33 5.73
CA ALA A 546 36.74 28.53 6.41
C ALA A 546 37.86 28.26 7.43
N VAL A 547 37.83 27.13 8.15
CA VAL A 547 38.92 26.74 9.05
C VAL A 547 40.17 26.33 8.25
N MET A 548 40.02 25.50 7.22
CA MET A 548 41.16 25.09 6.36
C MET A 548 41.88 26.30 5.75
N SER A 549 41.12 27.31 5.33
CA SER A 549 41.65 28.52 4.68
C SER A 549 42.66 29.29 5.51
N GLN A 550 42.57 29.20 6.85
CA GLN A 550 43.46 29.90 7.77
C GLN A 550 44.79 29.16 7.94
N VAL A 551 44.79 27.84 7.77
CA VAL A 551 45.93 26.97 8.05
C VAL A 551 46.73 26.70 6.78
N ALA A 552 46.04 26.42 5.67
CA ALA A 552 46.64 26.11 4.38
C ALA A 552 45.73 26.64 3.25
N TRP A 553 45.96 27.87 2.81
CA TRP A 553 45.19 28.50 1.73
C TRP A 553 45.38 27.74 0.40
N GLU A 554 46.47 26.99 0.26
CA GLU A 554 46.79 26.16 -0.90
C GLU A 554 45.73 25.07 -1.15
N VAL A 555 45.00 24.63 -0.11
CA VAL A 555 43.95 23.61 -0.22
C VAL A 555 42.79 24.08 -1.11
N PHE A 556 42.58 25.39 -1.29
CA PHE A 556 41.58 25.92 -2.24
C PHE A 556 41.83 25.48 -3.68
N VAL A 557 43.09 25.28 -4.08
CA VAL A 557 43.44 24.81 -5.43
C VAL A 557 42.83 23.44 -5.71
N ILE A 558 42.63 22.61 -4.68
CA ILE A 558 42.00 21.29 -4.81
C ILE A 558 40.49 21.33 -4.57
N PHE A 559 39.99 22.21 -3.71
CA PHE A 559 38.54 22.32 -3.49
C PHE A 559 37.78 22.72 -4.76
N ILE A 560 38.38 23.54 -5.64
CA ILE A 560 37.77 23.94 -6.91
C ILE A 560 37.50 22.72 -7.84
N PRO A 561 38.50 21.91 -8.23
CA PRO A 561 38.26 20.74 -9.07
C PRO A 561 37.41 19.67 -8.37
N VAL A 562 37.56 19.48 -7.06
CA VAL A 562 36.74 18.55 -6.27
C VAL A 562 35.26 18.95 -6.31
N THR A 563 34.96 20.25 -6.15
CA THR A 563 33.59 20.76 -6.21
C THR A 563 33.03 20.64 -7.62
N ALA A 564 33.83 20.90 -8.66
CA ALA A 564 33.41 20.69 -10.06
C ALA A 564 33.05 19.22 -10.32
N VAL A 565 33.85 18.27 -9.84
CA VAL A 565 33.57 16.83 -9.94
C VAL A 565 32.32 16.45 -9.15
N CYS A 566 32.12 16.99 -7.95
CA CYS A 566 30.90 16.77 -7.16
C CYS A 566 29.65 17.29 -7.88
N ILE A 567 29.71 18.49 -8.48
CA ILE A 567 28.60 19.04 -9.28
C ILE A 567 28.32 18.14 -10.49
N TRP A 568 29.35 17.65 -11.16
CA TRP A 568 29.20 16.71 -12.27
C TRP A 568 28.52 15.39 -11.84
N TYR A 569 28.98 14.78 -10.75
CA TYR A 569 28.32 13.59 -10.18
C TYR A 569 26.87 13.88 -9.76
N GLN A 570 26.61 15.03 -9.16
CA GLN A 570 25.26 15.43 -8.76
C GLN A 570 24.33 15.56 -9.96
N GLN A 571 24.79 16.20 -11.04
CA GLN A 571 24.03 16.36 -12.29
C GLN A 571 23.72 15.02 -12.96
N TYR A 572 24.60 14.03 -12.84
CA TYR A 572 24.39 12.68 -13.36
C TYR A 572 23.48 11.82 -12.47
N TYR A 573 23.69 11.86 -11.16
CA TYR A 573 23.00 11.02 -10.19
C TYR A 573 21.54 11.43 -10.00
N ILE A 574 21.25 12.73 -9.80
CA ILE A 574 19.92 13.19 -9.41
C ILE A 574 18.83 12.81 -10.43
N PRO A 575 19.01 13.02 -11.75
CA PRO A 575 18.01 12.62 -12.74
C PRO A 575 17.75 11.11 -12.71
N THR A 576 18.82 10.31 -12.70
CA THR A 576 18.73 8.84 -12.70
C THR A 576 18.05 8.31 -11.44
N ALA A 577 18.50 8.72 -10.26
CA ALA A 577 17.93 8.30 -8.98
C ALA A 577 16.46 8.72 -8.84
N ARG A 578 16.10 9.92 -9.33
CA ARG A 578 14.70 10.38 -9.32
C ARG A 578 13.81 9.50 -10.18
N GLU A 579 14.23 9.19 -11.41
CA GLU A 579 13.41 8.36 -12.29
C GLU A 579 13.32 6.91 -11.81
N LEU A 580 14.39 6.36 -11.24
CA LEU A 580 14.35 5.03 -10.60
C LEU A 580 13.44 4.99 -9.37
N ALA A 581 13.49 6.01 -8.51
CA ALA A 581 12.61 6.10 -7.34
C ALA A 581 11.12 6.25 -7.76
N ARG A 582 10.84 7.02 -8.83
CA ARG A 582 9.50 7.14 -9.40
C ARG A 582 8.98 5.82 -9.94
N LEU A 583 9.80 5.10 -10.73
CA LEU A 583 9.45 3.78 -11.25
C LEU A 583 9.16 2.79 -10.11
N SER A 584 10.04 2.71 -9.12
CA SER A 584 9.84 1.82 -7.96
C SER A 584 8.56 2.13 -7.18
N GLY A 585 8.21 3.41 -7.03
CA GLY A 585 6.96 3.84 -6.38
C GLY A 585 5.71 3.39 -7.13
N ILE A 586 5.70 3.50 -8.47
CA ILE A 586 4.56 3.11 -9.32
C ILE A 586 4.37 1.59 -9.34
N GLU A 587 5.45 0.83 -9.53
CA GLU A 587 5.40 -0.64 -9.66
C GLU A 587 4.96 -1.36 -8.38
N ARG A 588 4.92 -0.68 -7.22
CA ARG A 588 4.45 -1.26 -5.96
C ARG A 588 2.93 -1.43 -5.91
N ALA A 589 2.17 -0.50 -6.51
CA ALA A 589 0.71 -0.51 -6.41
C ALA A 589 0.04 -1.70 -7.13
N PRO A 590 0.46 -2.10 -8.35
CA PRO A 590 -0.07 -3.28 -9.04
C PRO A 590 0.05 -4.59 -8.24
N ILE A 591 1.12 -4.78 -7.46
CA ILE A 591 1.31 -5.97 -6.62
C ILE A 591 0.20 -6.07 -5.57
N LEU A 592 -0.01 -4.98 -4.83
CA LEU A 592 -1.04 -4.93 -3.77
C LEU A 592 -2.44 -5.10 -4.35
N HIS A 593 -2.67 -4.50 -5.51
CA HIS A 593 -3.94 -4.57 -6.22
C HIS A 593 -4.24 -6.00 -6.70
N HIS A 594 -3.30 -6.65 -7.40
CA HIS A 594 -3.43 -8.04 -7.85
C HIS A 594 -3.65 -8.99 -6.66
N PHE A 595 -2.95 -8.77 -5.54
CA PHE A 595 -3.15 -9.55 -4.32
C PHE A 595 -4.56 -9.39 -3.75
N ALA A 596 -5.08 -8.16 -3.65
CA ALA A 596 -6.42 -7.88 -3.15
C ALA A 596 -7.52 -8.47 -4.05
N GLU A 597 -7.38 -8.37 -5.37
CA GLU A 597 -8.29 -9.00 -6.33
C GLU A 597 -8.27 -10.52 -6.23
N SER A 598 -7.08 -11.12 -6.09
CA SER A 598 -6.91 -12.56 -5.93
C SER A 598 -7.57 -13.07 -4.66
N LEU A 599 -7.46 -12.33 -3.55
CA LEU A 599 -8.09 -12.67 -2.27
C LEU A 599 -9.62 -12.61 -2.37
N ALA A 600 -10.17 -11.54 -2.96
CA ALA A 600 -11.61 -11.39 -3.14
C ALA A 600 -12.21 -12.46 -4.09
N GLY A 601 -11.43 -12.92 -5.07
CA GLY A 601 -11.83 -13.90 -6.08
C GLY A 601 -11.37 -15.32 -5.82
N ALA A 602 -10.82 -15.64 -4.65
CA ALA A 602 -10.09 -16.89 -4.43
C ALA A 602 -10.88 -18.15 -4.81
N ALA A 603 -12.14 -18.25 -4.38
CA ALA A 603 -13.02 -19.36 -4.73
C ALA A 603 -13.28 -19.47 -6.25
N THR A 604 -13.37 -18.33 -6.93
CA THR A 604 -13.56 -18.29 -8.39
C THR A 604 -12.30 -18.75 -9.11
N ILE A 605 -11.12 -18.24 -8.71
CA ILE A 605 -9.83 -18.65 -9.29
C ILE A 605 -9.61 -20.16 -9.13
N ARG A 606 -9.97 -20.72 -7.98
CA ARG A 606 -9.91 -22.17 -7.72
C ARG A 606 -10.93 -22.95 -8.54
N ALA A 607 -12.17 -22.46 -8.66
CA ALA A 607 -13.22 -23.11 -9.44
C ALA A 607 -12.84 -23.25 -10.93
N PHE A 608 -12.23 -22.22 -11.50
CA PHE A 608 -11.78 -22.17 -12.90
C PHE A 608 -10.38 -22.77 -13.14
N ASP A 609 -9.73 -23.29 -12.10
CA ASP A 609 -8.38 -23.88 -12.13
C ASP A 609 -7.29 -22.95 -12.72
N GLN A 610 -7.31 -21.67 -12.32
CA GLN A 610 -6.40 -20.63 -12.83
C GLN A 610 -5.28 -20.24 -11.84
N LYS A 611 -5.01 -21.08 -10.82
CA LYS A 611 -4.05 -20.76 -9.74
C LYS A 611 -2.65 -20.41 -10.26
N GLU A 612 -2.12 -21.22 -11.18
CA GLU A 612 -0.77 -21.03 -11.74
C GLU A 612 -0.63 -19.73 -12.51
N ARG A 613 -1.64 -19.34 -13.29
CA ARG A 613 -1.64 -18.08 -14.06
C ARG A 613 -1.54 -16.87 -13.13
N PHE A 614 -2.33 -16.85 -12.05
CA PHE A 614 -2.29 -15.78 -11.05
C PHE A 614 -0.96 -15.79 -10.27
N SER A 615 -0.43 -16.96 -9.92
CA SER A 615 0.88 -17.09 -9.26
C SER A 615 2.01 -16.53 -10.12
N HIS A 616 2.08 -16.93 -11.39
CA HIS A 616 3.08 -16.45 -12.34
C HIS A 616 2.96 -14.94 -12.59
N THR A 617 1.74 -14.42 -12.70
CA THR A 617 1.50 -12.98 -12.85
C THR A 617 2.02 -12.21 -11.63
N ASN A 618 1.78 -12.72 -10.42
CA ASN A 618 2.29 -12.12 -9.19
C ASN A 618 3.83 -12.09 -9.15
N LEU A 619 4.51 -13.15 -9.59
CA LEU A 619 5.97 -13.19 -9.70
C LEU A 619 6.50 -12.14 -10.69
N ILE A 620 5.86 -11.99 -11.86
CA ILE A 620 6.23 -10.94 -12.83
C ILE A 620 6.11 -9.55 -12.21
N LEU A 621 5.03 -9.28 -11.49
CA LEU A 621 4.83 -7.97 -10.84
C LEU A 621 5.90 -7.70 -9.78
N ILE A 622 6.29 -8.71 -8.99
CA ILE A 622 7.38 -8.61 -8.01
C ILE A 622 8.72 -8.34 -8.70
N ASP A 623 9.03 -9.04 -9.80
CA ASP A 623 10.24 -8.83 -10.58
C ASP A 623 10.30 -7.42 -11.17
N ASN A 624 9.19 -6.92 -11.71
CA ASN A 624 9.07 -5.58 -12.27
C ASN A 624 9.30 -4.49 -11.22
N HIS A 625 8.87 -4.70 -9.98
CA HIS A 625 9.18 -3.79 -8.87
C HIS A 625 10.62 -3.90 -8.37
N SER A 626 11.15 -5.13 -8.30
CA SER A 626 12.48 -5.42 -7.73
C SER A 626 13.62 -4.86 -8.58
N ARG A 627 13.48 -4.90 -9.92
CA ARG A 627 14.49 -4.37 -10.86
C ARG A 627 14.82 -2.88 -10.67
N PRO A 628 13.87 -1.93 -10.75
CA PRO A 628 14.15 -0.51 -10.54
C PRO A 628 14.59 -0.22 -9.10
N TRP A 629 14.05 -0.94 -8.12
CA TRP A 629 14.49 -0.82 -6.72
C TRP A 629 15.98 -1.19 -6.55
N PHE A 630 16.41 -2.31 -7.12
CA PHE A 630 17.80 -2.75 -7.10
C PHE A 630 18.73 -1.75 -7.80
N HIS A 631 18.32 -1.23 -8.96
CA HIS A 631 19.08 -0.20 -9.67
C HIS A 631 19.16 1.12 -8.88
N ASN A 632 18.11 1.50 -8.14
CA ASN A 632 18.14 2.67 -7.27
C ASN A 632 19.17 2.51 -6.14
N MET A 633 19.20 1.34 -5.50
CA MET A 633 20.22 1.02 -4.48
C MET A 633 21.63 1.02 -5.08
N SER A 634 21.80 0.43 -6.26
CA SER A 634 23.08 0.39 -6.97
C SER A 634 23.59 1.80 -7.35
N ALA A 635 22.68 2.69 -7.76
CA ALA A 635 23.03 4.08 -8.06
C ALA A 635 23.46 4.85 -6.80
N MET A 636 22.82 4.60 -5.66
CA MET A 636 23.19 5.18 -4.37
C MET A 636 24.60 4.74 -3.95
N GLU A 637 24.90 3.44 -4.04
CA GLU A 637 26.22 2.89 -3.74
C GLU A 637 27.30 3.41 -4.69
N TRP A 638 26.98 3.55 -5.98
CA TRP A 638 27.89 4.14 -6.96
C TRP A 638 28.30 5.57 -6.56
N LEU A 639 27.34 6.41 -6.14
CA LEU A 639 27.64 7.78 -5.71
C LEU A 639 28.46 7.78 -4.41
N SER A 640 28.04 6.97 -3.43
CA SER A 640 28.73 6.83 -2.14
C SER A 640 30.20 6.47 -2.32
N PHE A 641 30.49 5.44 -3.13
CA PHE A 641 31.85 5.01 -3.44
C PHE A 641 32.70 6.14 -4.07
N ARG A 642 32.15 6.86 -5.05
CA ARG A 642 32.86 7.95 -5.74
C ARG A 642 33.13 9.15 -4.85
N LEU A 643 32.16 9.52 -4.00
CA LEU A 643 32.34 10.60 -3.01
C LEU A 643 33.37 10.22 -1.94
N ASN A 644 33.38 8.97 -1.48
CA ASN A 644 34.38 8.48 -0.52
C ASN A 644 35.79 8.48 -1.12
N LEU A 645 35.94 8.07 -2.39
CA LEU A 645 37.23 8.14 -3.10
C LEU A 645 37.74 9.57 -3.19
N LEU A 646 36.86 10.53 -3.52
CA LEU A 646 37.20 11.94 -3.62
C LEU A 646 37.56 12.54 -2.24
N SER A 647 36.82 12.18 -1.20
CA SER A 647 37.11 12.56 0.19
C SER A 647 38.49 12.06 0.64
N ASN A 648 38.80 10.78 0.39
CA ASN A 648 40.10 10.19 0.70
C ASN A 648 41.24 10.86 -0.08
N PHE A 649 41.00 11.26 -1.33
CA PHE A 649 41.99 12.01 -2.12
C PHE A 649 42.29 13.39 -1.52
N VAL A 650 41.25 14.14 -1.13
CA VAL A 650 41.42 15.44 -0.44
C VAL A 650 42.18 15.26 0.86
N PHE A 651 41.80 14.26 1.67
CA PHE A 651 42.48 13.97 2.93
C PHE A 651 43.96 13.61 2.73
N ALA A 652 44.28 12.71 1.78
CA ALA A 652 45.65 12.33 1.49
C ALA A 652 46.50 13.51 1.01
N PHE A 653 45.94 14.37 0.14
CA PHE A 653 46.66 15.57 -0.31
C PHE A 653 46.91 16.55 0.84
N SER A 654 45.89 16.84 1.65
CA SER A 654 46.04 17.74 2.81
C SER A 654 47.12 17.22 3.76
N LEU A 655 47.19 15.92 3.98
CA LEU A 655 48.22 15.29 4.82
C LEU A 655 49.62 15.41 4.22
N VAL A 656 49.78 15.19 2.92
CA VAL A 656 51.08 15.39 2.23
C VAL A 656 51.50 16.86 2.29
N LEU A 657 50.58 17.80 2.08
CA LEU A 657 50.87 19.23 2.17
C LEU A 657 51.30 19.62 3.59
N LEU A 658 50.62 19.10 4.61
CA LEU A 658 50.96 19.33 6.00
C LEU A 658 52.37 18.80 6.35
N VAL A 659 52.73 17.61 5.87
CA VAL A 659 54.03 16.96 6.15
C VAL A 659 55.19 17.58 5.36
N THR A 660 54.92 18.14 4.17
CA THR A 660 55.97 18.69 3.28
C THR A 660 56.31 20.15 3.57
N LEU A 661 55.50 20.86 4.35
CA LEU A 661 55.78 22.24 4.76
C LEU A 661 56.94 22.30 5.79
N PRO A 662 57.85 23.29 5.69
CA PRO A 662 58.99 23.41 6.60
C PRO A 662 58.56 23.52 8.07
N GLU A 663 59.32 22.89 8.97
CA GLU A 663 59.12 23.02 10.41
C GLU A 663 59.15 24.50 10.83
N GLY A 664 58.08 24.96 11.47
CA GLY A 664 57.92 26.35 11.95
C GLY A 664 56.99 27.25 11.13
N VAL A 665 56.50 26.81 9.96
CA VAL A 665 55.53 27.58 9.15
C VAL A 665 54.10 27.49 9.71
N ILE A 666 53.72 26.34 10.27
CA ILE A 666 52.38 26.10 10.85
C ILE A 666 52.53 25.63 12.30
N ASN A 667 51.72 26.20 13.19
CA ASN A 667 51.65 25.73 14.58
C ASN A 667 51.03 24.32 14.61
N PRO A 668 51.69 23.31 15.21
CA PRO A 668 51.19 21.93 15.28
C PRO A 668 49.78 21.80 15.86
N SER A 669 49.35 22.70 16.75
CA SER A 669 48.00 22.67 17.31
C SER A 669 46.92 23.15 16.32
N ILE A 670 47.27 24.09 15.44
CA ILE A 670 46.40 24.61 14.38
C ILE A 670 46.37 23.61 13.20
N ALA A 671 47.48 22.92 12.95
CA ALA A 671 47.59 21.83 11.99
C ALA A 671 46.68 20.62 12.31
N GLY A 672 46.47 20.29 13.60
CA GLY A 672 45.56 19.23 14.02
C GLY A 672 44.09 19.67 14.14
N LEU A 673 43.82 20.98 14.02
CA LEU A 673 42.47 21.55 13.96
C LEU A 673 41.95 21.57 12.51
N ALA A 674 42.84 21.83 11.56
CA ALA A 674 42.62 21.58 10.14
C ALA A 674 42.64 20.08 9.84
#